data_AF-A0AAN7PE05-F1
#
_entry.id   AF-A0AAN7PE05-F1
#
_cell.length_a   1.000
_cell.length_b   1.000
_cell.length_c   1.000
_cell.angle_alpha   90.00
_cell.angle_beta   90.00
_cell.angle_gamma   90.00
#
_symmetry.space_group_name_H-M   'P 1'
#
loop_
_entity.id
_entity.type
_entity.pdbx_description
1 polymer ?
#
loop_
_entity_poly.entity_id
_entity_poly.type
_entity_poly.pdbx_seq_one_letter_code
_entity_poly.pdbx_strand_id
1 'polypeptide(L)'
;MGILKNYLLNCSIPALPYVANARYHWSERLYWIICITLSWALAIYIMIGSYDQFKNNPVSFTVDTSYLHWKTKFPAIIICEKGNSKYRQYANKFFDPKRNYDLDEVLKDIVFFKGALEGISQKCKKSPPDLGYSECPVATANYTELTKAIRSSCKEMFGYCSWNHKSFNCCKQMVPISTIYGVCYGINSLLAKRPILAIPMQVLSTGKKSVGIFTLELLNPDVKIFALSREEVPSYTESKSLVFDGISLSPHLNEKNIIFLSSEETINEPEIINLKPHIRRCRFPSENYLTTARVYSYPACIMECLQTLHIEACNCTHHLMPGVQEKHVCNIDGLICLTSNFDSLLERSAQCDCTSSCTESEVLEYGTIVYSNYKKFKNNQSTTQISFKFRSPNVRYVRKMVNGYLDLIVYMGGTAGLCIGASLLTIHWVRLDMHSDIVIKSLKMIVDPTDNSYMPSVIVVSGGNTVSSLSEVNVVNVKATDNSVTLLSNLDQHYPLIEVAVIKCRNGGIDCKVHGLSIVGLQKQNQNALKASVSFLANDWDLNYEQSGVPYIAQEQRSPRGIEYSKSSSGCRVFVWGLNDKDQLGRMKGSKVKLPVQSDFLSQLRPIHVAGGLKSLFIVSQEGKLYACGEGTNGRLGLGHNNNVCFSRQIPFLSQYVIKKVAVHSGGKHALALTLDGKVFSWGEGDDGKLGHGNRLNLDKPKMIEALRSKRIRDIACGSSHSAAITSSGELYTWGLGEYGGLGHGDNVTQLKPKQVKGLIGHRVIQVACGSRDAQTLALSDEGLVFS
;
A
#
# COMPACT_ATOMS: atom_id res chain seq x y z
N MET A 1 13.64 -5.71 -57.20
CA MET A 1 12.21 -5.35 -57.03
C MET A 1 11.30 -6.52 -56.60
N GLY A 2 11.53 -7.77 -57.01
CA GLY A 2 10.62 -8.89 -56.69
C GLY A 2 10.49 -9.24 -55.19
N ILE A 3 11.58 -9.17 -54.42
CA ILE A 3 11.60 -9.54 -52.99
C ILE A 3 10.80 -8.53 -52.14
N LEU A 4 11.02 -7.23 -52.35
CA LEU A 4 10.29 -6.16 -51.64
C LEU A 4 8.78 -6.21 -51.96
N LYS A 5 8.43 -6.49 -53.21
CA LYS A 5 7.03 -6.63 -53.64
C LYS A 5 6.33 -7.81 -52.95
N ASN A 6 7.00 -8.95 -52.87
CA ASN A 6 6.45 -10.13 -52.17
C ASN A 6 6.34 -9.92 -50.66
N TYR A 7 7.29 -9.19 -50.05
CA TYR A 7 7.22 -8.83 -48.64
C TYR A 7 6.05 -7.89 -48.34
N LEU A 8 5.87 -6.85 -49.14
CA LEU A 8 4.78 -5.88 -48.97
C LEU A 8 3.39 -6.49 -49.21
N LEU A 9 3.28 -7.47 -50.11
CA LEU A 9 2.04 -8.23 -50.34
C LEU A 9 1.64 -9.11 -49.16
N ASN A 10 2.62 -9.61 -48.41
CA ASN A 10 2.43 -10.54 -47.30
C ASN A 10 2.60 -9.88 -45.93
N CYS A 11 2.70 -8.54 -45.89
CA CYS A 11 2.88 -7.81 -44.66
C CYS A 11 1.56 -7.72 -43.88
N SER A 12 1.62 -7.86 -42.56
CA SER A 12 0.46 -7.73 -41.67
C SER A 12 -0.07 -6.29 -41.56
N ILE A 13 0.67 -5.31 -42.07
CA ILE A 13 0.25 -3.90 -42.12
C ILE A 13 -0.84 -3.79 -43.19
N PRO A 14 -2.11 -3.51 -42.83
CA PRO A 14 -3.25 -3.68 -43.73
C PRO A 14 -3.19 -2.90 -45.04
N ALA A 15 -2.49 -1.75 -45.06
CA ALA A 15 -2.45 -0.84 -46.19
C ALA A 15 -1.31 -1.12 -47.20
N LEU A 16 -0.24 -1.84 -46.80
CA LEU A 16 0.92 -2.11 -47.67
C LEU A 16 0.63 -3.08 -48.84
N PRO A 17 -0.23 -4.10 -48.70
CA PRO A 17 -0.63 -4.96 -49.82
C PRO A 17 -1.31 -4.19 -50.96
N TYR A 18 -2.09 -3.15 -50.65
CA TYR A 18 -2.78 -2.32 -51.65
C TYR A 18 -1.80 -1.47 -52.48
N VAL A 19 -0.68 -1.07 -51.88
CA VAL A 19 0.39 -0.34 -52.58
C VAL A 19 1.22 -1.27 -53.48
N ALA A 20 1.44 -2.53 -53.06
CA ALA A 20 2.30 -3.48 -53.76
C ALA A 20 1.60 -4.31 -54.85
N ASN A 21 0.26 -4.43 -54.81
CA ASN A 21 -0.50 -5.26 -55.73
C ASN A 21 -0.60 -4.63 -57.12
N ALA A 22 -0.16 -5.39 -58.13
CA ALA A 22 -0.12 -4.97 -59.53
C ALA A 22 -1.50 -4.76 -60.17
N ARG A 23 -2.58 -5.26 -59.54
CA ARG A 23 -3.96 -5.18 -60.05
C ARG A 23 -4.60 -3.80 -59.89
N TYR A 24 -4.16 -2.99 -58.94
CA TYR A 24 -4.72 -1.65 -58.69
C TYR A 24 -4.12 -0.60 -59.62
N HIS A 25 -4.91 0.40 -59.99
CA HIS A 25 -4.46 1.49 -60.86
C HIS A 25 -3.47 2.40 -60.13
N TRP A 26 -2.63 3.15 -60.87
CA TRP A 26 -1.57 3.97 -60.25
C TRP A 26 -2.12 5.07 -59.32
N SER A 27 -3.31 5.58 -59.60
CA SER A 27 -4.01 6.59 -58.79
C SER A 27 -4.46 6.04 -57.42
N GLU A 28 -4.95 4.80 -57.37
CA GLU A 28 -5.36 4.13 -56.13
C GLU A 28 -4.15 3.82 -55.23
N ARG A 29 -3.03 3.43 -55.83
CA ARG A 29 -1.78 3.22 -55.08
C ARG A 29 -1.24 4.52 -54.49
N LEU A 30 -1.31 5.62 -55.24
CA LEU A 30 -0.91 6.94 -54.76
C LEU A 30 -1.80 7.40 -53.59
N TYR A 31 -3.11 7.16 -53.67
CA TYR A 31 -4.04 7.43 -52.57
C TYR A 31 -3.64 6.68 -51.29
N TRP A 32 -3.39 5.37 -51.38
CA TRP A 32 -2.96 4.57 -50.23
C TRP A 32 -1.61 5.02 -49.65
N ILE A 33 -0.66 5.44 -50.50
CA ILE A 33 0.62 6.00 -50.03
C ILE A 33 0.39 7.27 -49.19
N ILE A 34 -0.46 8.18 -49.66
CA ILE A 34 -0.79 9.43 -48.94
C ILE A 34 -1.51 9.14 -47.62
N CYS A 35 -2.46 8.20 -47.61
CA CYS A 35 -3.16 7.81 -46.39
C CYS A 35 -2.22 7.18 -45.35
N ILE A 36 -1.28 6.33 -45.79
CA ILE A 36 -0.29 5.71 -44.89
C ILE A 36 0.61 6.76 -44.25
N THR A 37 1.16 7.69 -45.06
CA THR A 37 2.08 8.71 -44.54
C THR A 37 1.40 9.65 -43.56
N LEU A 38 0.17 10.08 -43.85
CA LEU A 38 -0.62 10.91 -42.93
C LEU A 38 -0.98 10.16 -41.64
N SER A 39 -1.40 8.90 -41.75
CA SER A 39 -1.74 8.06 -40.59
C SER A 39 -0.54 7.83 -39.67
N TRP A 40 0.63 7.55 -40.25
CA TRP A 40 1.86 7.34 -39.49
C TRP A 40 2.38 8.63 -38.86
N ALA A 41 2.31 9.75 -39.57
CA ALA A 41 2.68 11.06 -39.01
C ALA A 41 1.80 11.43 -37.81
N LEU A 42 0.49 11.19 -37.91
CA LEU A 42 -0.44 11.41 -36.80
C LEU A 42 -0.14 10.47 -35.62
N ALA A 43 0.15 9.20 -35.88
CA ALA A 43 0.50 8.23 -34.84
C ALA A 43 1.75 8.68 -34.07
N ILE A 44 2.80 9.10 -34.78
CA ILE A 44 4.04 9.59 -34.18
C ILE A 44 3.77 10.82 -33.32
N TYR A 45 2.98 11.78 -33.81
CA TYR A 45 2.64 12.98 -33.06
C TYR A 45 1.90 12.66 -31.75
N ILE A 46 0.91 11.77 -31.79
CA ILE A 46 0.16 11.34 -30.60
C ILE A 46 1.07 10.61 -29.61
N MET A 47 1.91 9.68 -30.09
CA MET A 47 2.84 8.93 -29.24
C MET A 47 3.85 9.84 -28.52
N ILE A 48 4.38 10.86 -29.21
CA ILE A 48 5.26 11.86 -28.59
C ILE A 48 4.52 12.65 -27.51
N GLY A 49 3.28 13.08 -27.78
CA GLY A 49 2.45 13.79 -26.80
C GLY A 49 2.16 12.96 -25.55
N SER A 50 1.77 11.69 -25.72
CA SER A 50 1.54 10.77 -24.60
C SER A 50 2.80 10.49 -23.79
N TYR A 51 3.96 10.39 -24.45
CA TYR A 51 5.25 10.22 -23.77
C TYR A 51 5.65 11.46 -22.95
N ASP A 52 5.44 12.66 -23.49
CA ASP A 52 5.72 13.90 -22.77
C ASP A 52 4.81 14.05 -21.54
N GLN A 53 3.53 13.73 -21.67
CA GLN A 53 2.57 13.73 -20.56
C GLN A 53 2.96 12.71 -19.46
N PHE A 54 3.42 11.52 -19.84
CA PHE A 54 3.93 10.52 -18.90
C PHE A 54 5.18 11.01 -18.16
N LYS A 55 6.13 11.63 -18.86
CA LYS A 55 7.40 12.10 -18.28
C LYS A 55 7.21 13.28 -17.34
N ASN A 56 6.39 14.25 -17.72
CA ASN A 56 6.31 15.54 -17.03
C ASN A 56 5.16 15.61 -16.02
N ASN A 57 4.07 14.84 -16.20
CA ASN A 57 2.88 14.90 -15.33
C ASN A 57 2.39 13.50 -14.88
N PRO A 58 3.21 12.69 -14.18
CA PRO A 58 2.80 11.35 -13.76
C PRO A 58 1.92 11.32 -12.50
N VAL A 59 1.68 12.45 -11.83
CA VAL A 59 1.07 12.50 -10.48
C VAL A 59 -0.17 13.41 -10.44
N SER A 60 -1.22 12.98 -9.75
CA SER A 60 -2.39 13.82 -9.41
C SER A 60 -2.78 13.74 -7.94
N PHE A 61 -3.62 14.67 -7.50
CA PHE A 61 -4.24 14.67 -6.19
C PHE A 61 -5.71 14.32 -6.28
N THR A 62 -6.17 13.46 -5.38
CA THR A 62 -7.57 13.13 -5.20
C THR A 62 -7.96 13.39 -3.75
N VAL A 63 -9.14 13.96 -3.51
CA VAL A 63 -9.64 14.18 -2.15
C VAL A 63 -10.37 12.91 -1.69
N ASP A 64 -9.98 12.37 -0.54
CA ASP A 64 -10.64 11.23 0.11
C ASP A 64 -11.34 11.69 1.39
N THR A 65 -12.65 11.43 1.47
CA THR A 65 -13.52 11.78 2.59
C THR A 65 -13.97 10.56 3.38
N SER A 66 -13.28 9.42 3.28
CA SER A 66 -13.65 8.20 4.02
C SER A 66 -13.25 8.26 5.50
N TYR A 67 -14.24 8.20 6.42
CA TYR A 67 -14.06 8.53 7.85
C TYR A 67 -14.06 7.37 8.83
N LEU A 68 -14.22 6.11 8.40
CA LEU A 68 -14.76 5.10 9.31
C LEU A 68 -13.81 4.58 10.40
N HIS A 69 -12.52 4.29 10.14
CA HIS A 69 -11.60 3.81 11.19
C HIS A 69 -10.14 4.09 10.85
N TRP A 70 -9.55 5.09 11.49
CA TRP A 70 -8.18 5.45 11.18
C TRP A 70 -7.42 5.97 12.40
N LYS A 71 -6.13 5.63 12.43
CA LYS A 71 -5.18 6.08 13.45
C LYS A 71 -4.56 7.38 12.97
N THR A 72 -5.04 8.51 13.47
CA THR A 72 -4.35 9.79 13.35
C THR A 72 -3.19 9.84 14.33
N LYS A 73 -2.08 10.44 13.90
CA LYS A 73 -1.04 10.86 14.84
C LYS A 73 -1.46 12.21 15.39
N PHE A 74 -1.38 12.39 16.71
CA PHE A 74 -1.55 13.71 17.30
C PHE A 74 -0.44 14.64 16.74
N PRO A 75 -0.70 15.93 16.48
CA PRO A 75 0.32 16.86 16.01
C PRO A 75 1.42 17.09 17.06
N ALA A 76 2.50 17.76 16.66
CA ALA A 76 3.46 18.30 17.61
C ALA A 76 2.90 19.60 18.20
N ILE A 77 2.95 19.73 19.53
CA ILE A 77 2.59 20.97 20.23
C ILE A 77 3.89 21.56 20.77
N ILE A 78 4.25 22.75 20.29
CA ILE A 78 5.45 23.48 20.69
C ILE A 78 5.03 24.74 21.42
N ILE A 79 5.55 24.92 22.63
CA ILE A 79 5.20 26.04 23.52
C ILE A 79 6.47 26.87 23.74
N CYS A 80 6.39 28.14 23.36
CA CYS A 80 7.44 29.14 23.52
C CYS A 80 6.98 30.15 24.57
N GLU A 81 7.86 30.52 25.50
CA GLU A 81 7.57 31.58 26.47
C GLU A 81 7.57 32.96 25.79
N LYS A 82 6.54 33.77 26.05
CA LYS A 82 6.39 35.14 25.55
C LYS A 82 6.70 36.19 26.62
N GLY A 83 6.61 35.86 27.91
CA GLY A 83 6.98 36.77 28.98
C GLY A 83 7.16 36.13 30.36
N ASN A 84 8.04 36.71 31.18
CA ASN A 84 8.31 36.38 32.58
C ASN A 84 8.81 37.62 33.36
N SER A 85 8.74 37.62 34.69
CA SER A 85 9.36 38.65 35.54
C SER A 85 10.88 38.76 35.35
N LYS A 86 11.57 37.64 35.07
CA LYS A 86 13.03 37.58 34.85
C LYS A 86 13.48 38.50 33.72
N TYR A 87 12.91 38.37 32.52
CA TYR A 87 13.33 39.18 31.38
C TYR A 87 13.01 40.66 31.54
N ARG A 88 11.90 41.03 32.22
CA ARG A 88 11.57 42.44 32.49
C ARG A 88 12.65 43.12 33.33
N GLN A 89 13.21 42.41 34.31
CA GLN A 89 14.32 42.93 35.11
C GLN A 89 15.58 43.15 34.25
N TYR A 90 15.89 42.23 33.34
CA TYR A 90 16.99 42.38 32.39
C TYR A 90 16.72 43.48 31.35
N ALA A 91 15.53 43.54 30.77
CA ALA A 91 15.14 44.51 29.76
C ALA A 91 15.20 45.94 30.31
N ASN A 92 14.68 46.18 31.53
CA ASN A 92 14.79 47.48 32.19
C ASN A 92 16.24 47.89 32.51
N LYS A 93 17.17 46.94 32.57
CA LYS A 93 18.61 47.20 32.78
C LYS A 93 19.32 47.65 31.50
N PHE A 94 18.87 47.18 30.33
CA PHE A 94 19.54 47.40 29.04
C PHE A 94 18.79 48.34 28.09
N PHE A 95 17.46 48.47 28.23
CA PHE A 95 16.56 49.23 27.34
C PHE A 95 15.71 50.26 28.12
N ASP A 96 15.00 51.16 27.41
CA ASP A 96 14.18 52.20 28.03
C ASP A 96 13.01 51.58 28.83
N PRO A 97 12.90 51.83 30.16
CA PRO A 97 11.83 51.30 31.01
C PRO A 97 10.42 51.77 30.61
N LYS A 98 10.29 52.77 29.72
CA LYS A 98 8.98 53.25 29.22
C LYS A 98 8.43 52.46 28.03
N ARG A 99 9.22 51.58 27.39
CA ARG A 99 8.74 50.75 26.28
C ARG A 99 8.12 49.45 26.79
N ASN A 100 6.96 49.11 26.24
CA ASN A 100 6.24 47.88 26.55
C ASN A 100 6.72 46.76 25.64
N TYR A 101 7.72 46.00 26.08
CA TYR A 101 8.32 44.92 25.31
C TYR A 101 7.84 43.53 25.74
N ASP A 102 7.65 42.62 24.79
CA ASP A 102 7.54 41.18 25.05
C ASP A 102 8.90 40.47 24.94
N LEU A 103 9.02 39.24 25.46
CA LEU A 103 10.30 38.51 25.48
C LEU A 103 10.81 38.24 24.07
N ASP A 104 9.93 38.01 23.09
CA ASP A 104 10.32 37.73 21.72
C ASP A 104 10.88 38.99 21.04
N GLU A 105 10.31 40.16 21.32
CA GLU A 105 10.78 41.47 20.87
C GLU A 105 12.08 41.85 21.57
N VAL A 106 12.20 41.65 22.89
CA VAL A 106 13.48 41.84 23.60
C VAL A 106 14.55 40.91 23.06
N LEU A 107 14.22 39.64 22.83
CA LEU A 107 15.16 38.69 22.23
C LEU A 107 15.52 39.14 20.83
N LYS A 108 14.56 39.48 19.96
CA LYS A 108 14.84 40.03 18.63
C LYS A 108 15.66 41.32 18.67
N ASP A 109 15.45 42.19 19.67
CA ASP A 109 16.22 43.42 19.84
C ASP A 109 17.62 43.17 20.38
N ILE A 110 17.82 42.14 21.21
CA ILE A 110 19.15 41.66 21.63
C ILE A 110 19.86 40.95 20.47
N VAL A 111 19.11 40.21 19.65
CA VAL A 111 19.57 39.32 18.59
C VAL A 111 19.86 40.06 17.28
N PHE A 112 18.99 40.99 16.91
CA PHE A 112 19.07 41.79 15.68
C PHE A 112 19.25 43.27 15.98
N PHE A 113 19.59 43.67 17.21
CA PHE A 113 19.96 45.05 17.58
C PHE A 113 19.06 46.18 17.01
N LYS A 114 17.78 45.90 16.74
CA LYS A 114 16.91 46.82 16.01
C LYS A 114 16.51 47.96 16.96
N GLY A 115 17.19 49.11 16.82
CA GLY A 115 16.99 50.27 17.70
C GLY A 115 17.81 50.29 19.01
N ALA A 116 18.57 49.23 19.32
CA ALA A 116 19.50 49.20 20.46
C ALA A 116 20.92 49.72 20.11
N LEU A 117 21.23 49.78 18.82
CA LEU A 117 22.54 50.13 18.26
C LEU A 117 22.97 51.58 18.53
N GLU A 118 22.03 52.54 18.57
CA GLU A 118 22.39 53.92 18.91
C GLU A 118 22.73 54.06 20.40
N GLY A 119 21.96 53.44 21.30
CA GLY A 119 22.17 53.57 22.75
C GLY A 119 23.38 52.78 23.27
N ILE A 120 23.58 51.54 22.80
CA ILE A 120 24.66 50.66 23.27
C ILE A 120 25.99 51.02 22.59
N SER A 121 26.01 51.33 21.29
CA SER A 121 27.26 51.74 20.64
C SER A 121 27.72 53.13 21.11
N GLN A 122 26.81 54.07 21.41
CA GLN A 122 27.20 55.35 22.02
C GLN A 122 27.68 55.20 23.47
N LYS A 123 27.04 54.36 24.29
CA LYS A 123 27.47 54.12 25.69
C LYS A 123 28.78 53.31 25.79
N CYS A 124 28.94 52.25 25.00
CA CYS A 124 30.17 51.45 25.00
C CYS A 124 31.36 52.17 24.32
N LYS A 125 31.13 53.14 23.41
CA LYS A 125 32.22 53.96 22.82
C LYS A 125 32.64 55.19 23.63
N LYS A 126 31.84 55.66 24.60
CA LYS A 126 32.08 56.94 25.32
C LYS A 126 32.54 56.84 26.79
N SER A 127 32.71 55.65 27.37
CA SER A 127 32.99 55.51 28.80
C SER A 127 34.50 55.51 29.10
N PRO A 128 35.05 56.42 29.92
CA PRO A 128 36.40 56.30 30.49
C PRO A 128 36.42 55.25 31.62
N PRO A 129 37.59 54.69 31.97
CA PRO A 129 37.73 53.52 32.85
C PRO A 129 37.36 53.72 34.34
N ASP A 130 36.99 54.93 34.77
CA ASP A 130 36.87 55.27 36.21
C ASP A 130 35.43 55.21 36.78
N LEU A 131 34.46 54.68 36.03
CA LEU A 131 33.06 54.55 36.46
C LEU A 131 32.58 53.09 36.54
N GLY A 132 33.43 52.16 37.01
CA GLY A 132 33.01 50.81 37.44
C GLY A 132 32.30 49.92 36.39
N TYR A 133 32.17 50.37 35.15
CA TYR A 133 31.75 49.60 33.98
C TYR A 133 33.02 49.17 33.23
N SER A 134 33.85 48.37 33.87
CA SER A 134 35.20 48.05 33.39
C SER A 134 35.25 47.09 32.20
N GLU A 135 34.13 46.61 31.66
CA GLU A 135 34.06 45.84 30.42
C GLU A 135 32.60 45.82 29.99
N CYS A 136 32.26 46.18 28.74
CA CYS A 136 30.90 45.92 28.25
C CYS A 136 30.67 44.40 28.30
N PRO A 137 29.83 43.87 29.22
CA PRO A 137 29.73 42.41 29.43
C PRO A 137 29.15 41.69 28.21
N VAL A 138 28.58 42.48 27.29
CA VAL A 138 27.83 42.10 26.10
C VAL A 138 28.75 41.68 24.95
N ALA A 139 30.04 42.04 24.98
CA ALA A 139 31.00 41.71 23.92
C ALA A 139 31.57 40.28 24.04
N THR A 140 31.61 39.72 25.25
CA THR A 140 32.15 38.38 25.56
C THR A 140 31.09 37.41 26.08
N ALA A 141 29.85 37.87 26.34
CA ALA A 141 28.79 37.01 26.85
C ALA A 141 28.31 36.02 25.78
N ASN A 142 28.31 34.74 26.14
CA ASN A 142 27.63 33.71 25.38
C ASN A 142 26.11 33.96 25.45
N TYR A 143 25.52 34.56 24.41
CA TYR A 143 24.09 34.83 24.34
C TYR A 143 23.23 33.56 24.48
N THR A 144 23.78 32.38 24.16
CA THR A 144 23.12 31.09 24.41
C THR A 144 22.97 30.78 25.90
N GLU A 145 23.89 31.24 26.76
CA GLU A 145 23.78 31.12 28.22
C GLU A 145 22.84 32.17 28.81
N LEU A 146 22.92 33.39 28.30
CA LEU A 146 22.01 34.48 28.69
C LEU A 146 20.54 34.10 28.41
N THR A 147 20.27 33.55 27.22
CA THR A 147 18.93 33.11 26.83
C THR A 147 18.43 31.93 27.67
N LYS A 148 19.32 31.03 28.12
CA LYS A 148 18.97 29.98 29.08
C LYS A 148 18.68 30.53 30.48
N ALA A 149 19.36 31.60 30.90
CA ALA A 149 19.18 32.21 32.22
C ALA A 149 17.90 33.04 32.33
N ILE A 150 17.53 33.73 31.24
CA ILE A 150 16.32 34.57 31.18
C ILE A 150 15.04 33.72 31.06
N ARG A 151 15.12 32.58 30.37
CA ARG A 151 13.96 31.70 30.13
C ARG A 151 13.62 30.85 31.35
N SER A 152 12.33 30.58 31.50
CA SER A 152 11.83 29.67 32.53
C SER A 152 12.32 28.24 32.31
N SER A 153 12.66 27.57 33.42
CA SER A 153 12.88 26.13 33.39
C SER A 153 11.56 25.39 33.16
N CYS A 154 11.61 24.15 32.69
CA CYS A 154 10.39 23.35 32.46
C CYS A 154 9.47 23.26 33.70
N LYS A 155 10.04 23.20 34.92
CA LYS A 155 9.27 23.15 36.17
C LYS A 155 8.58 24.47 36.52
N GLU A 156 9.11 25.59 36.02
CA GLU A 156 8.52 26.92 36.20
C GLU A 156 7.42 27.18 35.16
N MET A 157 7.46 26.51 34.00
CA MET A 157 6.41 26.63 32.96
C MET A 157 5.22 25.69 33.18
N PHE A 158 5.47 24.43 33.52
CA PHE A 158 4.45 23.38 33.49
C PHE A 158 4.20 22.77 34.87
N GLY A 159 2.93 22.70 35.26
CA GLY A 159 2.46 22.00 36.46
C GLY A 159 2.06 20.56 36.14
N TYR A 160 0.76 20.35 35.91
CA TYR A 160 0.16 19.06 35.57
C TYR A 160 0.09 18.79 34.06
N CYS A 161 0.39 17.55 33.62
CA CYS A 161 0.16 17.09 32.24
C CYS A 161 -0.57 15.75 32.21
N SER A 162 -1.48 15.57 31.24
CA SER A 162 -2.18 14.30 31.00
C SER A 162 -2.52 14.08 29.54
N TRP A 163 -2.50 12.80 29.15
CA TRP A 163 -2.91 12.32 27.83
C TRP A 163 -4.06 11.33 28.00
N ASN A 164 -5.22 11.60 27.40
CA ASN A 164 -6.43 10.78 27.55
C ASN A 164 -6.73 10.45 29.01
N HIS A 165 -6.66 11.48 29.88
CA HIS A 165 -6.87 11.39 31.33
C HIS A 165 -5.80 10.61 32.13
N LYS A 166 -4.76 10.07 31.48
CA LYS A 166 -3.60 9.48 32.18
C LYS A 166 -2.55 10.56 32.43
N SER A 167 -2.23 10.81 33.70
CA SER A 167 -1.22 11.79 34.08
C SER A 167 0.19 11.29 33.76
N PHE A 168 1.07 12.22 33.38
CA PHE A 168 2.49 11.94 33.15
C PHE A 168 3.36 13.14 33.53
N ASN A 169 4.65 12.90 33.73
CA ASN A 169 5.59 13.97 34.05
C ASN A 169 5.84 14.87 32.83
N CYS A 170 5.38 16.12 32.88
CA CYS A 170 5.53 17.11 31.80
C CYS A 170 6.98 17.20 31.29
N CYS A 171 7.95 17.40 32.19
CA CYS A 171 9.35 17.63 31.85
C CYS A 171 10.11 16.40 31.34
N LYS A 172 9.53 15.20 31.48
CA LYS A 172 10.06 14.01 30.80
C LYS A 172 9.65 13.95 29.32
N GLN A 173 8.50 14.51 28.95
CA GLN A 173 7.93 14.40 27.61
C GLN A 173 8.05 15.69 26.78
N MET A 174 8.03 16.85 27.43
CA MET A 174 8.28 18.17 26.84
C MET A 174 9.79 18.33 26.64
N VAL A 175 10.27 18.17 25.41
CA VAL A 175 11.70 18.25 25.09
C VAL A 175 12.04 19.66 24.64
N PRO A 176 13.15 20.26 25.10
CA PRO A 176 13.61 21.54 24.57
C PRO A 176 14.00 21.42 23.10
N ILE A 177 13.52 22.35 22.29
CA ILE A 177 13.79 22.52 20.86
C ILE A 177 14.34 23.93 20.67
N SER A 178 15.52 24.03 20.06
CA SER A 178 16.07 25.33 19.65
C SER A 178 15.30 25.84 18.44
N THR A 179 14.72 27.03 18.57
CA THR A 179 13.98 27.72 17.51
C THR A 179 14.51 29.14 17.38
N ILE A 180 14.08 29.86 16.34
CA ILE A 180 14.35 31.29 16.19
C ILE A 180 13.83 32.14 17.36
N TYR A 181 12.77 31.69 18.04
CA TYR A 181 12.24 32.37 19.23
C TYR A 181 13.12 32.11 20.44
N GLY A 182 13.98 31.08 20.42
CA GLY A 182 14.79 30.62 21.55
C GLY A 182 14.49 29.15 21.87
N VAL A 183 14.81 28.75 23.10
CA VAL A 183 14.53 27.37 23.57
C VAL A 183 13.04 27.23 23.89
N CYS A 184 12.29 26.53 23.05
CA CYS A 184 10.88 26.21 23.27
C CYS A 184 10.72 24.76 23.72
N TYR A 185 9.58 24.41 24.31
CA TYR A 185 9.30 23.04 24.75
C TYR A 185 8.28 22.38 23.83
N GLY A 186 8.68 21.31 23.17
CA GLY A 186 7.84 20.56 22.24
C GLY A 186 7.49 19.17 22.77
N ILE A 187 6.25 18.74 22.53
CA ILE A 187 5.81 17.35 22.71
C ILE A 187 5.50 16.73 21.34
N ASN A 188 5.78 15.44 21.17
CA ASN A 188 5.57 14.66 19.93
C ASN A 188 6.38 15.06 18.68
N SER A 189 7.33 15.98 18.80
CA SER A 189 8.20 16.39 17.68
C SER A 189 9.30 15.34 17.42
N LEU A 190 9.58 15.06 16.14
CA LEU A 190 10.69 14.19 15.70
C LEU A 190 12.06 14.89 15.74
N LEU A 191 12.08 16.21 15.85
CA LEU A 191 13.30 17.04 15.83
C LEU A 191 14.00 17.11 17.20
N ALA A 192 13.32 16.64 18.25
CA ALA A 192 13.87 16.52 19.59
C ALA A 192 15.10 15.59 19.62
N LYS A 193 16.21 16.02 20.27
CA LYS A 193 17.45 15.22 20.38
C LYS A 193 17.28 13.93 21.19
N ARG A 194 16.31 13.86 22.10
CA ARG A 194 16.01 12.66 22.91
C ARG A 194 15.00 11.75 22.19
N PRO A 195 15.09 10.42 22.34
CA PRO A 195 14.18 9.49 21.66
C PRO A 195 12.71 9.77 22.02
N ILE A 196 11.85 9.57 21.02
CA ILE A 196 10.42 9.86 21.05
C ILE A 196 9.69 8.95 22.06
N LEU A 197 8.96 9.60 22.97
CA LEU A 197 7.80 9.14 23.77
C LEU A 197 7.84 7.73 24.40
N ALA A 198 7.67 7.68 25.72
CA ALA A 198 7.21 6.48 26.43
C ALA A 198 5.70 6.20 26.22
N ILE A 199 4.93 7.17 25.69
CA ILE A 199 3.48 7.07 25.49
C ILE A 199 3.15 7.35 24.01
N PRO A 200 2.66 6.38 23.23
CA PRO A 200 2.24 6.63 21.86
C PRO A 200 0.97 7.50 21.86
N MET A 201 1.12 8.80 21.55
CA MET A 201 -0.01 9.74 21.40
C MET A 201 -0.75 9.52 20.08
N GLN A 202 -1.35 8.33 19.96
CA GLN A 202 -2.20 7.94 18.85
C GLN A 202 -3.64 8.35 19.15
N VAL A 203 -4.31 8.95 18.17
CA VAL A 203 -5.73 9.26 18.25
C VAL A 203 -6.49 8.14 17.54
N LEU A 204 -7.37 7.46 18.28
CA LEU A 204 -8.23 6.40 17.75
C LEU A 204 -9.55 7.04 17.32
N SER A 205 -9.87 6.98 16.03
CA SER A 205 -11.17 7.38 15.50
C SER A 205 -12.17 6.22 15.59
N THR A 206 -13.14 6.32 16.50
CA THR A 206 -14.24 5.36 16.63
C THR A 206 -15.54 6.02 16.17
N GLY A 207 -15.76 6.13 14.85
CA GLY A 207 -17.04 6.36 14.16
C GLY A 207 -17.88 7.62 14.47
N LYS A 208 -17.73 8.27 15.64
CA LYS A 208 -18.44 9.48 16.08
C LYS A 208 -17.63 10.34 17.08
N LYS A 209 -16.54 9.84 17.67
CA LYS A 209 -15.64 10.59 18.58
C LYS A 209 -14.19 10.16 18.37
N SER A 210 -13.30 11.14 18.27
CA SER A 210 -11.85 10.95 18.32
C SER A 210 -11.36 11.13 19.75
N VAL A 211 -10.74 10.11 20.32
CA VAL A 211 -10.26 10.12 21.71
C VAL A 211 -8.77 10.52 21.72
N GLY A 212 -8.52 11.82 21.58
CA GLY A 212 -7.20 12.44 21.69
C GLY A 212 -7.31 13.74 22.47
N ILE A 213 -7.13 13.66 23.79
CA ILE A 213 -7.19 14.82 24.68
C ILE A 213 -5.84 14.97 25.38
N PHE A 214 -5.12 16.03 25.02
CA PHE A 214 -3.91 16.44 25.72
C PHE A 214 -4.25 17.62 26.63
N THR A 215 -4.09 17.46 27.95
CA THR A 215 -4.34 18.53 28.92
C THR A 215 -3.05 18.88 29.65
N LEU A 216 -2.76 20.16 29.74
CA LEU A 216 -1.63 20.70 30.49
C LEU A 216 -2.06 21.89 31.34
N GLU A 217 -1.32 22.12 32.42
CA GLU A 217 -1.46 23.27 33.30
C GLU A 217 -0.22 24.15 33.18
N LEU A 218 -0.45 25.41 32.83
CA LEU A 218 0.57 26.44 32.74
C LEU A 218 0.65 27.19 34.08
N LEU A 219 1.87 27.26 34.60
CA LEU A 219 2.21 28.08 35.78
C LEU A 219 2.62 29.50 35.36
N ASN A 220 3.11 29.66 34.12
CA ASN A 220 3.32 30.95 33.47
C ASN A 220 2.31 31.12 32.32
N PRO A 221 1.35 32.06 32.41
CA PRO A 221 0.31 32.21 31.39
C PRO A 221 0.81 32.87 30.09
N ASP A 222 1.96 33.56 30.09
CA ASP A 222 2.40 34.33 28.93
C ASP A 222 3.24 33.46 27.96
N VAL A 223 2.56 32.68 27.13
CA VAL A 223 3.16 31.71 26.20
C VAL A 223 2.55 31.79 24.80
N LYS A 224 3.37 31.50 23.79
CA LYS A 224 2.98 31.27 22.39
C LYS A 224 2.98 29.78 22.09
N ILE A 225 1.90 29.28 21.50
CA ILE A 225 1.71 27.85 21.23
C ILE A 225 1.63 27.63 19.72
N PHE A 226 2.34 26.62 19.22
CA PHE A 226 2.33 26.19 17.82
C PHE A 226 1.85 24.73 17.77
N ALA A 227 0.83 24.45 16.95
CA ALA A 227 0.46 23.09 16.59
C ALA A 227 0.91 22.83 15.15
N LEU A 228 1.88 21.95 14.99
CA LEU A 228 2.59 21.71 13.72
C LEU A 228 2.63 20.21 13.40
N SER A 229 3.05 19.86 12.19
CA SER A 229 3.40 18.46 11.91
C SER A 229 4.57 18.02 12.78
N ARG A 230 4.73 16.70 12.96
CA ARG A 230 5.78 16.15 13.84
C ARG A 230 7.20 16.41 13.30
N GLU A 231 7.33 16.64 12.00
CA GLU A 231 8.59 16.91 11.30
C GLU A 231 8.94 18.41 11.22
N GLU A 232 8.06 19.31 11.66
CA GLU A 232 8.21 20.76 11.50
C GLU A 232 8.83 21.46 12.71
N VAL A 233 9.47 22.60 12.45
CA VAL A 233 9.88 23.62 13.43
C VAL A 233 9.18 24.94 13.14
N PRO A 234 8.93 25.79 14.17
CA PRO A 234 8.43 27.15 13.95
C PRO A 234 9.39 27.98 13.08
N SER A 235 8.88 28.54 11.97
CA SER A 235 9.62 29.40 11.03
C SER A 235 9.41 30.90 11.30
N TYR A 236 10.29 31.74 10.72
CA TYR A 236 10.26 33.21 10.80
C TYR A 236 9.18 33.82 9.90
N THR A 237 8.94 33.17 8.76
CA THR A 237 8.17 33.72 7.62
C THR A 237 6.77 33.15 7.49
N GLU A 238 6.47 32.03 8.18
CA GLU A 238 5.16 31.41 8.07
C GLU A 238 4.16 32.09 9.01
N SER A 239 3.21 32.78 8.40
CA SER A 239 1.94 33.24 8.99
C SER A 239 1.07 32.09 9.52
N LYS A 240 1.42 30.83 9.22
CA LYS A 240 0.78 29.61 9.75
C LYS A 240 1.26 29.25 11.15
N SER A 241 1.64 30.21 11.99
CA SER A 241 1.33 29.97 13.40
C SER A 241 -0.18 29.91 13.49
N LEU A 242 -0.74 28.96 14.23
CA LEU A 242 -1.94 29.28 14.99
C LEU A 242 -1.53 30.46 15.85
N VAL A 243 -1.60 31.67 15.29
CA VAL A 243 -1.20 32.86 16.00
C VAL A 243 -2.31 32.98 17.03
N PHE A 244 -2.01 32.56 18.25
CA PHE A 244 -2.73 33.02 19.42
C PHE A 244 -2.45 34.52 19.63
N ASP A 245 -2.53 35.34 18.57
CA ASP A 245 -2.54 36.81 18.66
C ASP A 245 -3.84 37.31 19.33
N GLY A 246 -4.72 36.39 19.74
CA GLY A 246 -5.96 36.68 20.46
C GLY A 246 -6.18 35.91 21.75
N ILE A 247 -5.23 35.12 22.26
CA ILE A 247 -5.27 34.71 23.67
C ILE A 247 -4.05 35.32 24.36
N SER A 248 -4.07 36.64 24.53
CA SER A 248 -3.43 37.18 25.71
C SER A 248 -4.16 36.55 26.89
N LEU A 249 -3.58 35.49 27.47
CA LEU A 249 -4.02 34.97 28.75
C LEU A 249 -3.79 36.10 29.73
N SER A 250 -4.82 36.93 29.89
CA SER A 250 -4.80 38.00 30.87
C SER A 250 -4.55 37.33 32.22
N PRO A 251 -3.51 37.73 32.97
CA PRO A 251 -2.91 36.94 34.04
C PRO A 251 -3.79 36.76 35.30
N HIS A 252 -5.09 37.09 35.21
CA HIS A 252 -5.96 37.32 36.35
C HIS A 252 -7.11 36.33 36.52
N LEU A 253 -7.25 35.30 35.67
CA LEU A 253 -8.36 34.35 35.79
C LEU A 253 -7.87 32.89 35.64
N ASN A 254 -8.33 32.01 36.56
CA ASN A 254 -8.18 30.56 36.43
C ASN A 254 -9.12 30.05 35.33
N GLU A 255 -8.71 30.24 34.08
CA GLU A 255 -9.46 29.85 32.90
C GLU A 255 -9.09 28.44 32.46
N LYS A 256 -10.11 27.68 32.06
CA LYS A 256 -9.95 26.41 31.38
C LYS A 256 -10.25 26.59 29.91
N ASN A 257 -9.20 26.49 29.09
CA ASN A 257 -9.29 26.62 27.64
C ASN A 257 -9.34 25.25 26.98
N ILE A 258 -10.31 25.05 26.10
CA ILE A 258 -10.43 23.85 25.26
C ILE A 258 -10.24 24.27 23.81
N ILE A 259 -9.12 23.87 23.22
CA ILE A 259 -8.77 24.16 21.84
C ILE A 259 -9.12 22.94 21.00
N PHE A 260 -9.87 23.15 19.92
CA PHE A 260 -10.23 22.08 19.00
C PHE A 260 -9.35 22.11 17.75
N LEU A 261 -8.70 20.98 17.49
CA LEU A 261 -7.81 20.79 16.35
C LEU A 261 -8.41 19.78 15.36
N SER A 262 -8.23 20.06 14.08
CA SER A 262 -8.36 19.12 12.96
C SER A 262 -7.04 19.08 12.19
N SER A 263 -6.82 18.05 11.38
CA SER A 263 -5.70 18.06 10.44
C SER A 263 -6.16 17.75 9.03
N GLU A 264 -5.42 18.24 8.03
CA GLU A 264 -5.49 17.79 6.65
C GLU A 264 -4.21 17.01 6.35
N GLU A 265 -4.33 15.73 6.00
CA GLU A 265 -3.16 14.87 5.79
C GLU A 265 -2.97 14.55 4.31
N THR A 266 -1.74 14.68 3.80
CA THR A 266 -1.38 14.17 2.47
C THR A 266 -0.88 12.73 2.57
N ILE A 267 -1.55 11.81 1.86
CA ILE A 267 -1.17 10.40 1.76
C ILE A 267 -0.62 10.14 0.36
N ASN A 268 0.53 9.48 0.28
CA ASN A 268 1.16 9.14 -0.99
C ASN A 268 1.02 7.65 -1.27
N GLU A 269 0.74 7.29 -2.53
CA GLU A 269 0.92 5.92 -2.99
C GLU A 269 2.39 5.48 -2.90
N PRO A 270 2.67 4.20 -2.61
CA PRO A 270 4.04 3.72 -2.41
C PRO A 270 4.98 3.97 -3.60
N GLU A 271 4.45 3.95 -4.83
CA GLU A 271 5.21 4.10 -6.06
C GLU A 271 5.78 5.51 -6.23
N ILE A 272 5.19 6.52 -5.56
CA ILE A 272 5.64 7.92 -5.62
C ILE A 272 7.04 8.09 -5.06
N ILE A 273 7.46 7.24 -4.10
CA ILE A 273 8.80 7.34 -3.51
C ILE A 273 9.91 7.10 -4.54
N ASN A 274 9.63 6.32 -5.60
CA ASN A 274 10.58 5.97 -6.65
C ASN A 274 10.77 7.11 -7.68
N LEU A 275 9.86 8.09 -7.71
CA LEU A 275 9.98 9.25 -8.59
C LEU A 275 11.00 10.26 -8.01
N LYS A 276 11.74 10.94 -8.88
CA LYS A 276 12.65 12.00 -8.45
C LYS A 276 11.86 13.17 -7.82
N PRO A 277 12.40 13.84 -6.77
CA PRO A 277 11.69 14.91 -6.06
C PRO A 277 11.12 16.03 -6.94
N HIS A 278 11.84 16.46 -7.98
CA HIS A 278 11.38 17.51 -8.92
C HIS A 278 10.16 17.08 -9.75
N ILE A 279 10.04 15.80 -10.09
CA ILE A 279 8.89 15.27 -10.87
C ILE A 279 7.64 15.25 -10.00
N ARG A 280 7.77 14.79 -8.74
CA ARG A 280 6.64 14.74 -7.79
C ARG A 280 6.42 16.04 -7.00
N ARG A 281 7.24 17.06 -7.22
CA ARG A 281 7.22 18.39 -6.59
C ARG A 281 7.19 18.37 -5.05
N CYS A 282 7.78 17.36 -4.44
CA CYS A 282 7.89 17.24 -2.98
C CYS A 282 9.04 16.31 -2.60
N ARG A 283 9.50 16.41 -1.36
CA ARG A 283 10.54 15.56 -0.79
C ARG A 283 10.06 14.82 0.45
N PHE A 284 10.43 13.55 0.57
CA PHE A 284 10.05 12.77 1.75
C PHE A 284 10.96 13.12 2.95
N PRO A 285 10.44 13.06 4.19
CA PRO A 285 11.22 13.30 5.39
C PRO A 285 12.49 12.44 5.52
N SER A 286 12.48 11.24 4.93
CA SER A 286 13.60 10.29 4.89
C SER A 286 14.70 10.67 3.89
N GLU A 287 14.40 11.50 2.89
CA GLU A 287 15.35 11.95 1.86
C GLU A 287 16.09 13.21 2.33
N ASN A 288 16.49 13.17 3.59
CA ASN A 288 17.07 14.29 4.29
C ASN A 288 18.53 14.49 3.86
N TYR A 289 18.81 15.68 3.32
CA TYR A 289 20.17 16.15 3.01
C TYR A 289 20.61 17.26 3.97
N LEU A 290 19.72 17.67 4.89
CA LEU A 290 20.00 18.69 5.90
C LEU A 290 20.96 18.13 6.93
N THR A 291 21.92 18.95 7.34
CA THR A 291 22.94 18.59 8.33
C THR A 291 22.49 18.93 9.76
N THR A 292 21.65 19.94 9.90
CA THR A 292 21.22 20.48 11.21
C THR A 292 19.98 19.77 11.77
N ALA A 293 19.08 19.35 10.88
CA ALA A 293 17.83 18.70 11.22
C ALA A 293 17.92 17.18 11.01
N ARG A 294 17.29 16.40 11.90
CA ARG A 294 17.24 14.92 11.78
C ARG A 294 16.39 14.43 10.62
N VAL A 295 15.41 15.22 10.23
CA VAL A 295 14.35 14.86 9.31
C VAL A 295 14.11 16.06 8.40
N TYR A 296 13.85 15.81 7.11
CA TYR A 296 13.54 16.88 6.17
C TYR A 296 12.14 17.45 6.43
N SER A 297 12.05 18.76 6.54
CA SER A 297 10.81 19.54 6.42
C SER A 297 11.11 20.87 5.72
N TYR A 298 10.09 21.47 5.13
CA TYR A 298 10.25 22.73 4.42
C TYR A 298 10.80 23.85 5.34
N PRO A 299 10.27 24.07 6.56
CA PRO A 299 10.85 25.03 7.50
C PRO A 299 12.31 24.72 7.88
N ALA A 300 12.66 23.45 8.08
CA ALA A 300 14.03 23.07 8.41
C ALA A 300 15.01 23.37 7.25
N CYS A 301 14.57 23.18 6.01
CA CYS A 301 15.34 23.52 4.81
C CYS A 301 15.60 25.03 4.70
N ILE A 302 14.54 25.83 4.87
CA ILE A 302 14.65 27.30 4.84
C ILE A 302 15.57 27.80 5.95
N MET A 303 15.49 27.20 7.14
CA MET A 303 16.35 27.55 8.28
C MET A 303 17.83 27.27 8.02
N GLU A 304 18.18 26.11 7.46
CA GLU A 304 19.58 25.79 7.10
C GLU A 304 20.08 26.64 5.92
N CYS A 305 19.20 26.97 4.97
CA CYS A 305 19.52 27.89 3.88
C CYS A 305 19.80 29.31 4.41
N LEU A 306 18.95 29.83 5.29
CA LEU A 306 19.16 31.12 5.97
C LEU A 306 20.48 31.14 6.75
N GLN A 307 20.80 30.05 7.45
CA GLN A 307 22.07 29.92 8.15
C GLN A 307 23.26 30.05 7.19
N THR A 308 23.17 29.45 6.00
CA THR A 308 24.22 29.52 4.97
C THR A 308 24.35 30.95 4.44
N LEU A 309 23.23 31.61 4.13
CA LEU A 309 23.20 33.00 3.68
C LEU A 309 23.79 33.97 4.73
N HIS A 310 23.53 33.74 6.02
CA HIS A 310 24.13 34.50 7.12
C HIS A 310 25.65 34.40 7.11
N ILE A 311 26.17 33.17 6.98
CA ILE A 311 27.62 32.92 6.94
C ILE A 311 28.23 33.52 5.68
N GLU A 312 27.58 33.44 4.52
CA GLU A 312 28.06 34.08 3.29
C GLU A 312 28.14 35.60 3.40
N ALA A 313 27.13 36.24 4.00
CA ALA A 313 27.04 37.70 4.06
C ALA A 313 27.90 38.31 5.17
N CYS A 314 27.96 37.66 6.34
CA CYS A 314 28.55 38.23 7.55
C CYS A 314 29.58 37.32 8.24
N ASN A 315 29.99 36.21 7.61
CA ASN A 315 30.93 35.19 8.12
C ASN A 315 30.52 34.54 9.46
N CYS A 316 29.27 34.77 9.88
CA CYS A 316 28.75 34.28 11.13
C CYS A 316 27.24 34.07 11.03
N THR A 317 26.69 33.32 11.98
CA THR A 317 25.27 33.07 12.09
C THR A 317 24.80 33.25 13.53
N HIS A 318 23.49 33.36 13.65
CA HIS A 318 22.84 33.75 14.89
C HIS A 318 22.90 32.65 15.97
N HIS A 319 23.04 33.02 17.24
CA HIS A 319 23.18 32.12 18.40
C HIS A 319 22.03 31.13 18.61
N LEU A 320 20.84 31.46 18.08
CA LEU A 320 19.63 30.65 18.21
C LEU A 320 19.38 29.74 17.00
N MET A 321 20.23 29.80 15.96
CA MET A 321 20.12 28.88 14.83
C MET A 321 20.45 27.44 15.28
N PRO A 322 19.73 26.44 14.76
CA PRO A 322 20.00 25.05 15.11
C PRO A 322 21.35 24.59 14.57
N GLY A 323 22.09 23.81 15.35
CA GLY A 323 23.30 23.11 14.87
C GLY A 323 24.55 23.97 14.65
N VAL A 324 24.59 25.22 15.13
CA VAL A 324 25.73 26.12 14.96
C VAL A 324 26.96 25.61 15.72
N GLN A 325 28.10 25.53 15.03
CA GLN A 325 29.41 25.32 15.65
C GLN A 325 29.89 26.62 16.30
N GLU A 326 30.49 26.57 17.50
CA GLU A 326 30.93 27.76 18.25
C GLU A 326 31.77 28.75 17.42
N LYS A 327 32.51 28.26 16.41
CA LYS A 327 33.35 29.07 15.52
C LYS A 327 32.61 30.01 14.56
N HIS A 328 31.33 29.77 14.26
CA HIS A 328 30.53 30.58 13.33
C HIS A 328 29.47 31.42 14.03
N VAL A 329 29.53 31.49 15.36
CA VAL A 329 28.59 32.28 16.15
C VAL A 329 28.95 33.77 16.05
N CYS A 330 28.00 34.64 15.71
CA CYS A 330 28.28 36.07 15.56
C CYS A 330 28.73 36.72 16.88
N ASN A 331 29.73 37.60 16.78
CA ASN A 331 30.02 38.62 17.79
C ASN A 331 29.12 39.86 17.55
N ILE A 332 29.28 40.92 18.34
CA ILE A 332 28.48 42.15 18.18
C ILE A 332 28.56 42.70 16.75
N ASP A 333 29.75 42.79 16.15
CA ASP A 333 29.94 43.33 14.79
C ASP A 333 29.23 42.47 13.72
N GLY A 334 29.28 41.15 13.87
CA GLY A 334 28.55 40.21 13.02
C GLY A 334 27.03 40.36 13.15
N LEU A 335 26.52 40.61 14.36
CA LEU A 335 25.08 40.87 14.58
C LEU A 335 24.64 42.20 13.97
N ILE A 336 25.49 43.24 14.00
CA ILE A 336 25.25 44.50 13.28
C ILE A 336 25.12 44.25 11.78
N CYS A 337 26.04 43.47 11.20
CA CYS A 337 26.01 43.09 9.79
C CYS A 337 24.74 42.34 9.40
N LEU A 338 24.32 41.35 10.20
CA LEU A 338 23.07 40.61 9.95
C LEU A 338 21.85 41.51 10.01
N THR A 339 21.86 42.49 10.93
CA THR A 339 20.78 43.47 11.10
C THR A 339 20.68 44.42 9.91
N SER A 340 21.80 44.96 9.44
CA SER A 340 21.81 45.87 8.29
C SER A 340 21.39 45.19 6.99
N ASN A 341 21.66 43.88 6.87
CA ASN A 341 21.32 43.08 5.71
C ASN A 341 20.01 42.30 5.86
N PHE A 342 19.25 42.52 6.94
CA PHE A 342 18.11 41.68 7.30
C PHE A 342 17.08 41.54 6.16
N ASP A 343 16.63 42.65 5.56
CA ASP A 343 15.64 42.64 4.50
C ASP A 343 16.19 41.98 3.22
N SER A 344 17.47 42.22 2.89
CA SER A 344 18.14 41.59 1.74
C SER A 344 18.32 40.08 1.92
N LEU A 345 18.67 39.63 3.13
CA LEU A 345 18.79 38.21 3.47
C LEU A 345 17.43 37.51 3.42
N LEU A 346 16.37 38.20 3.84
CA LEU A 346 15.01 37.71 3.76
C LEU A 346 14.54 37.55 2.30
N GLU A 347 14.83 38.51 1.42
CA GLU A 347 14.54 38.39 -0.02
C GLU A 347 15.34 37.25 -0.67
N ARG A 348 16.63 37.11 -0.35
CA ARG A 348 17.47 36.00 -0.84
C ARG A 348 16.99 34.64 -0.34
N SER A 349 16.36 34.57 0.83
CA SER A 349 15.81 33.32 1.36
C SER A 349 14.67 32.76 0.51
N ALA A 350 13.97 33.59 -0.27
CA ALA A 350 12.96 33.15 -1.22
C ALA A 350 13.55 32.44 -2.45
N GLN A 351 14.87 32.55 -2.68
CA GLN A 351 15.59 31.88 -3.77
C GLN A 351 16.13 30.50 -3.35
N CYS A 352 15.92 30.09 -2.10
CA CYS A 352 16.33 28.77 -1.61
C CYS A 352 15.56 27.65 -2.34
N ASP A 353 16.29 26.66 -2.86
CA ASP A 353 15.71 25.47 -3.52
C ASP A 353 15.15 24.48 -2.47
N CYS A 354 14.12 24.91 -1.75
CA CYS A 354 13.40 24.11 -0.78
C CYS A 354 12.05 23.66 -1.36
N THR A 355 11.82 22.35 -1.36
CA THR A 355 10.56 21.75 -1.83
C THR A 355 9.68 21.39 -0.63
N SER A 356 8.36 21.38 -0.82
CA SER A 356 7.43 21.02 0.25
C SER A 356 7.61 19.55 0.69
N SER A 357 7.24 19.25 1.94
CA SER A 357 7.30 17.88 2.44
C SER A 357 6.20 17.03 1.81
N CYS A 358 6.52 15.80 1.39
CA CYS A 358 5.50 14.90 0.84
C CYS A 358 4.49 14.42 1.90
N THR A 359 4.83 14.47 3.19
CA THR A 359 4.00 13.94 4.29
C THR A 359 3.52 15.03 5.24
N GLU A 360 3.56 16.29 4.81
CA GLU A 360 3.11 17.42 5.60
C GLU A 360 1.63 17.27 5.94
N SER A 361 1.31 17.50 7.22
CA SER A 361 -0.06 17.48 7.73
C SER A 361 -0.39 18.89 8.20
N GLU A 362 -1.32 19.55 7.54
CA GLU A 362 -1.74 20.89 7.95
C GLU A 362 -2.66 20.77 9.17
N VAL A 363 -2.34 21.45 10.26
CA VAL A 363 -3.15 21.44 11.48
C VAL A 363 -3.99 22.71 11.52
N LEU A 364 -5.30 22.56 11.58
CA LEU A 364 -6.26 23.66 11.60
C LEU A 364 -6.95 23.74 12.97
N GLU A 365 -7.07 24.95 13.50
CA GLU A 365 -7.99 25.25 14.61
C GLU A 365 -9.34 25.65 14.02
N TYR A 366 -10.42 25.04 14.51
CA TYR A 366 -11.78 25.43 14.10
C TYR A 366 -12.63 25.95 15.27
N GLY A 367 -12.07 26.04 16.48
CA GLY A 367 -12.72 26.71 17.60
C GLY A 367 -12.03 26.55 18.95
N THR A 368 -12.31 27.50 19.85
CA THR A 368 -11.82 27.52 21.23
C THR A 368 -12.99 27.79 22.19
N ILE A 369 -13.02 27.09 23.32
CA ILE A 369 -13.99 27.32 24.42
C ILE A 369 -13.22 27.71 25.68
N VAL A 370 -13.57 28.86 26.25
CA VAL A 370 -13.03 29.38 27.51
C VAL A 370 -14.05 29.18 28.62
N TYR A 371 -13.69 28.49 29.70
CA TYR A 371 -14.47 28.46 30.93
C TYR A 371 -13.79 29.32 31.99
N SER A 372 -14.47 30.39 32.42
CA SER A 372 -14.06 31.16 33.59
C SER A 372 -14.65 30.51 34.85
N ASN A 373 -13.80 29.92 35.70
CA ASN A 373 -14.24 29.44 37.00
C ASN A 373 -14.06 30.55 38.05
N TYR A 374 -15.15 30.97 38.69
CA TYR A 374 -15.07 31.81 39.89
C TYR A 374 -14.47 31.02 41.06
N LYS A 375 -13.27 31.44 41.50
CA LYS A 375 -12.52 31.17 42.75
C LYS A 375 -12.38 29.72 43.27
N LYS A 376 -11.11 29.29 43.41
CA LYS A 376 -10.54 28.80 44.68
C LYS A 376 -9.04 29.11 44.70
N PHE A 377 -8.63 30.09 45.52
CA PHE A 377 -7.22 30.37 45.77
C PHE A 377 -6.60 29.17 46.51
N LYS A 378 -5.71 28.44 45.84
CA LYS A 378 -4.68 27.64 46.50
C LYS A 378 -3.34 28.29 46.11
N ASN A 379 -2.64 28.86 47.09
CA ASN A 379 -1.24 29.31 47.01
C ASN A 379 -0.87 30.49 46.06
N ASN A 380 -1.70 31.54 45.94
CA ASN A 380 -1.29 32.83 45.33
C ASN A 380 -0.68 32.80 43.90
N GLN A 381 -0.81 31.70 43.14
CA GLN A 381 -0.37 31.61 41.75
C GLN A 381 -1.58 31.39 40.85
N SER A 382 -1.74 32.24 39.82
CA SER A 382 -2.73 32.02 38.76
C SER A 382 -2.25 30.90 37.85
N THR A 383 -3.08 29.87 37.67
CA THR A 383 -2.76 28.71 36.84
C THR A 383 -3.78 28.59 35.74
N THR A 384 -3.32 28.39 34.50
CA THR A 384 -4.22 28.22 33.36
C THR A 384 -4.21 26.77 32.91
N GLN A 385 -5.40 26.17 32.76
CA GLN A 385 -5.51 24.81 32.24
C GLN A 385 -5.87 24.84 30.76
N ILE A 386 -5.07 24.21 29.91
CA ILE A 386 -5.31 24.11 28.47
C ILE A 386 -5.53 22.65 28.09
N SER A 387 -6.58 22.38 27.32
CA SER A 387 -6.92 21.05 26.79
C SER A 387 -7.05 21.09 25.27
N PHE A 388 -6.17 20.39 24.57
CA PHE A 388 -6.24 20.19 23.13
C PHE A 388 -7.10 18.96 22.84
N LYS A 389 -8.21 19.16 22.13
CA LYS A 389 -9.11 18.11 21.68
C LYS A 389 -9.00 17.96 20.17
N PHE A 390 -8.59 16.78 19.73
CA PHE A 390 -8.52 16.46 18.31
C PHE A 390 -9.89 15.94 17.83
N ARG A 391 -10.48 16.55 16.80
CA ARG A 391 -11.78 16.12 16.21
C ARG A 391 -11.58 15.42 14.86
N SER A 392 -12.40 14.41 14.60
CA SER A 392 -12.66 13.80 13.28
C SER A 392 -14.04 14.29 12.80
N PRO A 393 -14.26 14.57 11.49
CA PRO A 393 -13.46 14.17 10.34
C PRO A 393 -12.28 15.09 10.00
N ASN A 394 -11.27 14.50 9.37
CA ASN A 394 -10.14 15.21 8.74
C ASN A 394 -10.22 14.99 7.24
N VAL A 395 -9.80 15.99 6.48
CA VAL A 395 -9.68 15.89 5.03
C VAL A 395 -8.36 15.18 4.70
N ARG A 396 -8.36 14.31 3.69
CA ARG A 396 -7.14 13.65 3.21
C ARG A 396 -6.96 13.89 1.73
N TYR A 397 -5.77 14.34 1.36
CA TYR A 397 -5.35 14.45 -0.02
C TYR A 397 -4.53 13.22 -0.36
N VAL A 398 -5.03 12.38 -1.27
CA VAL A 398 -4.30 11.22 -1.76
C VAL A 398 -3.58 11.62 -3.04
N ARG A 399 -2.26 11.66 -2.98
CA ARG A 399 -1.38 11.82 -4.14
C ARG A 399 -1.24 10.45 -4.81
N LYS A 400 -1.62 10.33 -6.08
CA LYS A 400 -1.65 9.09 -6.87
C LYS A 400 -0.84 9.21 -8.15
N MET A 401 -0.29 8.08 -8.61
CA MET A 401 0.27 8.00 -9.96
C MET A 401 -0.89 7.89 -10.96
N VAL A 402 -0.97 8.83 -11.91
CA VAL A 402 -2.01 8.85 -12.96
C VAL A 402 -1.58 8.06 -14.17
N ASN A 403 -0.33 8.26 -14.58
CA ASN A 403 0.22 7.66 -15.79
C ASN A 403 1.36 6.74 -15.35
N GLY A 404 1.07 5.46 -15.24
CA GLY A 404 2.07 4.42 -15.02
C GLY A 404 2.71 3.97 -16.34
N TYR A 405 3.77 3.16 -16.23
CA TYR A 405 4.40 2.56 -17.41
C TYR A 405 3.43 1.69 -18.22
N LEU A 406 2.48 1.03 -17.53
CA LEU A 406 1.46 0.22 -18.19
C LEU A 406 0.53 1.08 -19.05
N ASP A 407 0.10 2.25 -18.54
CA ASP A 407 -0.77 3.15 -19.28
C ASP A 407 -0.07 3.67 -20.53
N LEU A 408 1.23 4.01 -20.42
CA LEU A 408 2.05 4.40 -21.57
C LEU A 408 2.08 3.30 -22.65
N ILE A 409 2.31 2.04 -22.24
CA ILE A 409 2.34 0.89 -23.15
C ILE A 409 0.98 0.68 -23.82
N VAL A 410 -0.11 0.80 -23.06
CA VAL A 410 -1.48 0.66 -23.59
C VAL A 410 -1.80 1.80 -24.56
N TYR A 411 -1.45 3.05 -24.24
CA TYR A 411 -1.66 4.19 -25.13
C TYR A 411 -0.84 4.05 -26.42
N MET A 412 0.47 3.77 -26.31
CA MET A 412 1.33 3.57 -27.49
C MET A 412 0.87 2.38 -28.34
N GLY A 413 0.53 1.25 -27.71
CA GLY A 413 0.01 0.06 -28.38
C GLY A 413 -1.33 0.31 -29.06
N GLY A 414 -2.24 1.04 -28.42
CA GLY A 414 -3.52 1.43 -29.00
C GLY A 414 -3.36 2.37 -30.21
N THR A 415 -2.49 3.38 -30.11
CA THR A 415 -2.18 4.28 -31.23
C THR A 415 -1.51 3.56 -32.39
N ALA A 416 -0.55 2.66 -32.11
CA ALA A 416 0.10 1.84 -33.14
C ALA A 416 -0.89 0.86 -33.80
N GLY A 417 -1.76 0.21 -33.02
CA GLY A 417 -2.79 -0.68 -33.54
C GLY A 417 -3.80 0.05 -34.42
N LEU A 418 -4.27 1.23 -34.00
CA LEU A 418 -5.27 2.01 -34.73
C LEU A 418 -4.72 2.65 -36.02
N CYS A 419 -3.53 3.28 -35.96
CA CYS A 419 -3.01 4.09 -37.05
C CYS A 419 -2.05 3.34 -37.98
N ILE A 420 -1.32 2.36 -37.45
CA ILE A 420 -0.32 1.58 -38.20
C ILE A 420 -0.88 0.19 -38.54
N GLY A 421 -1.83 -0.33 -37.76
CA GLY A 421 -2.27 -1.73 -37.90
C GLY A 421 -1.17 -2.72 -37.52
N ALA A 422 -0.22 -2.27 -36.69
CA ALA A 422 0.90 -3.06 -36.23
C ALA A 422 0.75 -3.38 -34.73
N SER A 423 1.14 -4.60 -34.36
CA SER A 423 1.26 -5.07 -32.98
C SER A 423 2.70 -5.53 -32.75
N LEU A 424 3.11 -5.73 -31.50
CA LEU A 424 4.37 -6.41 -31.15
C LEU A 424 4.45 -7.85 -31.74
N LEU A 425 3.33 -8.40 -32.23
CA LEU A 425 3.17 -9.74 -32.79
C LEU A 425 3.60 -9.88 -34.27
N THR A 426 4.16 -8.86 -34.92
CA THR A 426 4.76 -9.00 -36.26
C THR A 426 6.00 -9.91 -36.31
N ILE A 427 6.43 -10.46 -35.18
CA ILE A 427 7.58 -11.36 -35.03
C ILE A 427 7.19 -12.49 -34.08
N HIS A 428 6.96 -13.70 -34.58
CA HIS A 428 6.65 -14.88 -33.76
C HIS A 428 7.82 -15.88 -33.75
N TRP A 429 8.43 -16.05 -32.58
CA TRP A 429 9.33 -17.14 -32.24
C TRP A 429 8.98 -17.67 -30.85
N VAL A 430 9.08 -18.98 -30.65
CA VAL A 430 8.99 -19.60 -29.33
C VAL A 430 10.42 -19.87 -28.86
N ARG A 431 10.85 -19.19 -27.79
CA ARG A 431 12.18 -19.39 -27.21
C ARG A 431 12.09 -20.20 -25.94
N LEU A 432 13.03 -21.13 -25.82
CA LEU A 432 13.20 -22.03 -24.71
C LEU A 432 14.55 -21.74 -24.08
N ASP A 433 14.54 -21.24 -22.85
CA ASP A 433 15.72 -21.14 -21.99
C ASP A 433 15.89 -22.46 -21.24
N MET A 434 16.98 -23.17 -21.53
CA MET A 434 17.25 -24.49 -20.96
C MET A 434 18.12 -24.37 -19.72
N HIS A 435 17.76 -25.08 -18.65
CA HIS A 435 18.59 -25.17 -17.44
C HIS A 435 19.98 -25.75 -17.78
N SER A 436 21.00 -25.34 -17.02
CA SER A 436 22.34 -25.95 -17.12
C SER A 436 22.23 -27.47 -16.89
N ASP A 437 22.96 -28.25 -17.69
CA ASP A 437 23.07 -29.72 -17.61
C ASP A 437 21.86 -30.54 -18.08
N ILE A 438 20.87 -29.94 -18.75
CA ILE A 438 19.74 -30.68 -19.36
C ILE A 438 19.88 -30.69 -20.88
N VAL A 439 20.08 -31.86 -21.47
CA VAL A 439 20.12 -32.03 -22.93
C VAL A 439 18.76 -32.52 -23.44
N ILE A 440 18.33 -32.04 -24.61
CA ILE A 440 17.03 -32.42 -25.18
C ILE A 440 17.09 -33.84 -25.75
N LYS A 441 16.27 -34.73 -25.17
CA LYS A 441 16.01 -36.07 -25.71
C LYS A 441 14.91 -36.03 -26.77
N SER A 442 13.85 -35.24 -26.57
CA SER A 442 12.82 -35.05 -27.57
C SER A 442 12.13 -33.69 -27.39
N LEU A 443 11.98 -32.95 -28.47
CA LEU A 443 11.14 -31.75 -28.57
C LEU A 443 10.11 -32.01 -29.67
N LYS A 444 8.82 -31.96 -29.32
CA LYS A 444 7.70 -32.17 -30.25
C LYS A 444 6.74 -31.00 -30.19
N MET A 445 6.14 -30.66 -31.33
CA MET A 445 5.05 -29.71 -31.47
C MET A 445 3.76 -30.47 -31.78
N ILE A 446 2.70 -30.18 -31.03
CA ILE A 446 1.36 -30.74 -31.25
C ILE A 446 0.62 -29.81 -32.20
N VAL A 447 0.12 -30.39 -33.29
CA VAL A 447 -0.58 -29.72 -34.38
C VAL A 447 -1.86 -30.50 -34.68
N ASP A 448 -2.89 -29.85 -35.21
CA ASP A 448 -4.17 -30.51 -35.50
C ASP A 448 -4.49 -30.40 -37.00
N PRO A 449 -4.68 -31.53 -37.71
CA PRO A 449 -5.11 -31.53 -39.10
C PRO A 449 -6.40 -30.75 -39.37
N THR A 450 -7.27 -30.61 -38.37
CA THR A 450 -8.54 -29.88 -38.51
C THR A 450 -8.35 -28.37 -38.67
N ASP A 451 -7.19 -27.83 -38.31
CA ASP A 451 -6.86 -26.40 -38.46
C ASP A 451 -6.61 -25.97 -39.92
N ASN A 452 -6.53 -26.92 -40.87
CA ASN A 452 -6.43 -26.68 -42.32
C ASN A 452 -5.35 -25.63 -42.70
N SER A 453 -5.75 -24.38 -42.99
CA SER A 453 -4.86 -23.27 -43.36
C SER A 453 -4.12 -22.64 -42.19
N TYR A 454 -4.58 -22.83 -40.96
CA TYR A 454 -3.93 -22.31 -39.75
C TYR A 454 -2.84 -23.25 -39.21
N MET A 455 -2.65 -24.41 -39.85
CA MET A 455 -1.62 -25.38 -39.48
C MET A 455 -0.23 -24.90 -39.94
N PRO A 456 0.82 -25.05 -39.11
CA PRO A 456 2.19 -24.76 -39.54
C PRO A 456 2.59 -25.68 -40.70
N SER A 457 3.42 -25.19 -41.61
CA SER A 457 3.94 -25.96 -42.75
C SER A 457 5.45 -26.10 -42.75
N VAL A 458 6.17 -25.03 -42.36
CA VAL A 458 7.63 -25.02 -42.23
C VAL A 458 8.01 -24.40 -40.90
N ILE A 459 8.76 -25.16 -40.11
CA ILE A 459 9.24 -24.76 -38.79
C ILE A 459 10.77 -24.82 -38.83
N VAL A 460 11.43 -23.76 -38.38
CA VAL A 460 12.88 -23.72 -38.22
C VAL A 460 13.21 -23.67 -36.74
N VAL A 461 14.18 -24.48 -36.35
CA VAL A 461 14.67 -24.58 -34.97
C VAL A 461 16.13 -24.19 -34.95
N SER A 462 16.45 -23.16 -34.17
CA SER A 462 17.79 -22.61 -34.01
C SER A 462 18.28 -22.79 -32.57
N GLY A 463 19.59 -22.99 -32.38
CA GLY A 463 20.21 -23.22 -31.07
C GLY A 463 21.52 -22.45 -30.94
N GLY A 464 21.81 -21.95 -29.72
CA GLY A 464 23.01 -21.16 -29.45
C GLY A 464 23.20 -20.83 -27.96
N ASN A 465 24.31 -20.18 -27.63
CA ASN A 465 24.62 -19.77 -26.25
C ASN A 465 24.06 -18.38 -25.90
N THR A 466 23.83 -17.54 -26.92
CA THR A 466 23.28 -16.19 -26.82
C THR A 466 22.35 -15.93 -28.00
N VAL A 467 21.46 -14.94 -27.89
CA VAL A 467 20.55 -14.53 -28.99
C VAL A 467 21.31 -14.18 -30.29
N SER A 468 22.53 -13.66 -30.18
CA SER A 468 23.39 -13.30 -31.31
C SER A 468 24.19 -14.48 -31.91
N SER A 469 24.23 -15.64 -31.24
CA SER A 469 24.96 -16.84 -31.68
C SER A 469 24.04 -18.01 -32.04
N LEU A 470 22.75 -17.72 -32.29
CA LEU A 470 21.79 -18.72 -32.75
C LEU A 470 22.17 -19.21 -34.15
N SER A 471 22.34 -20.52 -34.28
CA SER A 471 22.57 -21.21 -35.55
C SER A 471 21.41 -22.15 -35.85
N GLU A 472 21.07 -22.35 -37.12
CA GLU A 472 20.01 -23.27 -37.52
C GLU A 472 20.41 -24.71 -37.17
N VAL A 473 19.60 -25.36 -36.33
CA VAL A 473 19.83 -26.75 -35.87
C VAL A 473 18.97 -27.73 -36.66
N ASN A 474 17.72 -27.37 -36.99
CA ASN A 474 16.85 -28.24 -37.77
C ASN A 474 15.74 -27.47 -38.52
N VAL A 475 15.31 -27.99 -39.66
CA VAL A 475 14.16 -27.49 -40.43
C VAL A 475 13.17 -28.61 -40.63
N VAL A 476 11.92 -28.39 -40.22
CA VAL A 476 10.88 -29.42 -40.19
C VAL A 476 9.70 -29.02 -41.06
N ASN A 477 9.36 -29.92 -42.00
CA ASN A 477 8.21 -29.79 -42.87
C ASN A 477 7.03 -30.59 -42.29
N VAL A 478 5.91 -29.91 -42.04
CA VAL A 478 4.71 -30.48 -41.42
C VAL A 478 3.74 -30.96 -42.49
N LYS A 479 3.29 -32.22 -42.40
CA LYS A 479 2.31 -32.80 -43.33
C LYS A 479 0.88 -32.50 -42.89
N ALA A 480 -0.04 -32.63 -43.85
CA ALA A 480 -1.48 -32.40 -43.67
C ALA A 480 -2.12 -33.19 -42.54
N THR A 481 -1.59 -34.40 -42.31
CA THR A 481 -2.20 -35.44 -41.49
C THR A 481 -1.47 -35.61 -40.17
N ASP A 482 -0.49 -34.75 -39.87
CA ASP A 482 0.32 -34.88 -38.67
C ASP A 482 -0.48 -34.35 -37.47
N ASN A 483 -0.52 -35.14 -36.40
CA ASN A 483 -1.08 -34.70 -35.10
C ASN A 483 0.03 -34.29 -34.11
N SER A 484 1.27 -34.65 -34.42
CA SER A 484 2.45 -34.26 -33.65
C SER A 484 3.69 -34.33 -34.53
N VAL A 485 4.53 -33.30 -34.46
CA VAL A 485 5.73 -33.14 -35.27
C VAL A 485 6.94 -33.12 -34.35
N THR A 486 7.95 -33.92 -34.65
CA THR A 486 9.19 -33.92 -33.87
C THR A 486 10.11 -32.82 -34.40
N LEU A 487 10.45 -31.85 -33.54
CA LEU A 487 11.31 -30.71 -33.84
C LEU A 487 12.79 -31.02 -33.63
N LEU A 488 13.13 -31.65 -32.50
CA LEU A 488 14.49 -32.10 -32.18
C LEU A 488 14.41 -33.47 -31.50
N SER A 489 15.41 -34.32 -31.75
CA SER A 489 15.51 -35.65 -31.12
C SER A 489 16.95 -36.00 -30.81
N ASN A 490 17.21 -36.46 -29.59
CA ASN A 490 18.50 -36.95 -29.09
C ASN A 490 19.69 -36.04 -29.45
N LEU A 491 19.69 -34.82 -28.93
CA LEU A 491 20.87 -33.96 -29.04
C LEU A 491 21.98 -34.46 -28.09
N ASP A 492 23.23 -34.42 -28.53
CA ASP A 492 24.41 -34.71 -27.69
C ASP A 492 24.98 -33.43 -27.04
N GLN A 493 24.74 -32.28 -27.69
CA GLN A 493 25.20 -30.97 -27.28
C GLN A 493 24.12 -30.22 -26.49
N HIS A 494 24.53 -29.56 -25.39
CA HIS A 494 23.67 -28.63 -24.65
C HIS A 494 23.55 -27.31 -25.40
N TYR A 495 22.32 -26.86 -25.62
CA TYR A 495 22.02 -25.52 -26.12
C TYR A 495 21.28 -24.76 -25.02
N PRO A 496 21.89 -23.72 -24.43
CA PRO A 496 21.24 -22.87 -23.43
C PRO A 496 19.98 -22.18 -23.96
N LEU A 497 20.02 -21.79 -25.23
CA LEU A 497 18.94 -21.10 -25.93
C LEU A 497 18.50 -21.91 -27.14
N ILE A 498 17.19 -22.18 -27.24
CA ILE A 498 16.60 -22.78 -28.43
C ILE A 498 15.42 -21.93 -28.89
N GLU A 499 15.39 -21.62 -30.18
CA GLU A 499 14.37 -20.80 -30.81
C GLU A 499 13.62 -21.62 -31.87
N VAL A 500 12.30 -21.67 -31.77
CA VAL A 500 11.41 -22.33 -32.72
C VAL A 500 10.62 -21.26 -33.45
N ALA A 501 10.91 -21.07 -34.73
CA ALA A 501 10.25 -20.10 -35.60
C ALA A 501 9.34 -20.82 -36.60
N VAL A 502 8.06 -20.47 -36.63
CA VAL A 502 7.15 -20.91 -37.69
C VAL A 502 7.30 -19.95 -38.86
N ILE A 503 7.95 -20.39 -39.93
CA ILE A 503 8.25 -19.54 -41.09
C ILE A 503 7.07 -19.47 -42.06
N LYS A 504 6.25 -20.53 -42.11
CA LYS A 504 5.15 -20.61 -43.08
C LYS A 504 3.97 -21.42 -42.54
N CYS A 505 2.76 -20.88 -42.67
CA CYS A 505 1.50 -21.58 -42.49
C CYS A 505 0.98 -22.15 -43.81
N ARG A 506 0.10 -23.15 -43.72
CA ARG A 506 -0.52 -23.77 -44.89
C ARG A 506 -1.50 -22.81 -45.58
N ASN A 507 -1.56 -22.82 -46.92
CA ASN A 507 -2.46 -21.99 -47.74
C ASN A 507 -2.46 -20.47 -47.46
N GLY A 508 -1.39 -19.89 -46.90
CA GLY A 508 -1.29 -18.44 -46.73
C GLY A 508 -2.08 -17.85 -45.56
N GLY A 509 -2.42 -18.66 -44.55
CA GLY A 509 -2.98 -18.15 -43.29
C GLY A 509 -2.04 -17.14 -42.63
N ILE A 510 -2.60 -16.02 -42.18
CA ILE A 510 -1.88 -14.96 -41.43
C ILE A 510 -1.60 -15.42 -39.99
N ASP A 511 -2.42 -16.33 -39.48
CA ASP A 511 -2.33 -16.87 -38.12
C ASP A 511 -1.92 -18.35 -38.14
N CYS A 512 -1.14 -18.76 -37.14
CA CYS A 512 -0.77 -20.16 -36.93
C CYS A 512 -1.33 -20.68 -35.60
N LYS A 513 -1.96 -21.85 -35.61
CA LYS A 513 -2.42 -22.53 -34.40
C LYS A 513 -1.47 -23.66 -34.04
N VAL A 514 -0.93 -23.58 -32.83
CA VAL A 514 -0.10 -24.61 -32.21
C VAL A 514 -0.80 -25.05 -30.92
N HIS A 515 -1.07 -26.35 -30.79
CA HIS A 515 -1.85 -26.89 -29.67
C HIS A 515 -0.99 -27.17 -28.44
N GLY A 516 0.31 -27.31 -28.61
CA GLY A 516 1.25 -27.45 -27.49
C GLY A 516 2.66 -27.81 -27.92
N LEU A 517 3.59 -27.72 -26.97
CA LEU A 517 4.96 -28.21 -27.10
C LEU A 517 5.21 -29.26 -26.01
N SER A 518 5.80 -30.38 -26.40
CA SER A 518 6.21 -31.46 -25.50
C SER A 518 7.73 -31.54 -25.50
N ILE A 519 8.34 -31.38 -24.32
CA ILE A 519 9.79 -31.39 -24.15
C ILE A 519 10.17 -32.49 -23.17
N VAL A 520 11.07 -33.37 -23.59
CA VAL A 520 11.69 -34.41 -22.77
C VAL A 520 13.17 -34.10 -22.68
N GLY A 521 13.61 -33.61 -21.53
CA GLY A 521 15.02 -33.36 -21.21
C GLY A 521 15.65 -34.53 -20.45
N LEU A 522 16.91 -34.81 -20.73
CA LEU A 522 17.74 -35.72 -19.97
C LEU A 522 18.76 -34.89 -19.17
N GLN A 523 18.73 -34.99 -17.85
CA GLN A 523 19.77 -34.39 -17.01
C GLN A 523 21.06 -35.20 -17.13
N LYS A 524 22.18 -34.54 -17.45
CA LYS A 524 23.51 -35.16 -17.52
C LYS A 524 23.96 -35.46 -16.08
N GLN A 525 23.59 -36.62 -15.54
CA GLN A 525 23.90 -36.96 -14.15
C GLN A 525 25.37 -37.39 -13.97
N ASN A 526 26.06 -36.68 -13.07
CA ASN A 526 27.21 -37.19 -12.34
C ASN A 526 26.74 -38.38 -11.48
N GLN A 527 27.43 -39.52 -11.56
CA GLN A 527 27.06 -40.84 -11.02
C GLN A 527 26.84 -40.95 -9.49
N ASN A 528 26.81 -39.87 -8.71
CA ASN A 528 26.83 -39.95 -7.24
C ASN A 528 25.60 -39.38 -6.48
N ALA A 529 24.55 -38.91 -7.16
CA ALA A 529 23.40 -38.25 -6.48
C ALA A 529 22.10 -39.07 -6.41
N LEU A 530 22.10 -40.34 -6.84
CA LEU A 530 20.88 -41.13 -7.08
C LEU A 530 20.33 -41.93 -5.88
N LYS A 531 20.72 -41.61 -4.63
CA LYS A 531 20.18 -42.30 -3.43
C LYS A 531 19.27 -41.45 -2.53
N ALA A 532 18.97 -40.19 -2.87
CA ALA A 532 18.25 -39.29 -1.97
C ALA A 532 16.91 -38.72 -2.49
N SER A 533 16.48 -39.04 -3.71
CA SER A 533 15.30 -38.38 -4.33
C SER A 533 14.14 -39.29 -4.69
N VAL A 534 14.16 -40.58 -4.32
CA VAL A 534 13.04 -41.50 -4.55
C VAL A 534 12.20 -41.65 -3.27
N SER A 535 11.52 -40.57 -2.85
CA SER A 535 10.56 -40.64 -1.74
C SER A 535 9.42 -39.60 -1.81
N PHE A 536 9.27 -38.83 -2.89
CA PHE A 536 8.32 -37.71 -2.92
C PHE A 536 7.19 -37.82 -3.96
N LEU A 537 7.15 -38.86 -4.80
CA LEU A 537 6.07 -39.04 -5.78
C LEU A 537 5.61 -40.50 -5.85
N ALA A 538 4.84 -40.91 -4.85
CA ALA A 538 3.77 -41.90 -4.96
C ALA A 538 3.05 -41.95 -3.60
N ASN A 539 1.76 -41.62 -3.60
CA ASN A 539 0.68 -42.40 -2.97
C ASN A 539 -0.59 -41.55 -2.91
N ASP A 540 -1.39 -41.64 -3.97
CA ASP A 540 -2.83 -41.84 -3.78
C ASP A 540 -3.08 -43.35 -3.82
N TRP A 541 -4.10 -43.81 -3.08
CA TRP A 541 -4.64 -45.17 -2.96
C TRP A 541 -3.92 -46.09 -1.95
N ASP A 542 -4.40 -46.11 -0.69
CA ASP A 542 -5.30 -47.18 -0.28
C ASP A 542 -5.89 -46.97 1.12
N LEU A 543 -7.22 -47.10 1.18
CA LEU A 543 -7.99 -47.47 2.36
C LEU A 543 -7.92 -48.99 2.46
N ASN A 544 -7.36 -49.56 3.53
CA ASN A 544 -8.00 -50.60 4.36
C ASN A 544 -7.05 -51.23 5.40
N TYR A 545 -7.70 -51.68 6.48
CA TYR A 545 -7.30 -52.63 7.54
C TYR A 545 -6.43 -52.18 8.72
N GLU A 546 -7.15 -51.90 9.81
CA GLU A 546 -7.09 -52.51 11.15
C GLU A 546 -5.78 -53.01 11.79
N GLN A 547 -5.66 -52.59 13.06
CA GLN A 547 -5.20 -53.32 14.27
C GLN A 547 -3.70 -53.51 14.58
N SER A 548 -3.46 -53.42 15.90
CA SER A 548 -2.25 -53.66 16.70
C SER A 548 -1.16 -52.57 16.60
N GLY A 549 -0.54 -52.05 17.65
CA GLY A 549 -0.56 -52.34 19.08
C GLY A 549 0.81 -51.95 19.66
N VAL A 550 0.80 -51.18 20.75
CA VAL A 550 1.87 -51.00 21.77
C VAL A 550 2.94 -49.87 21.53
N PRO A 551 3.27 -49.06 22.57
CA PRO A 551 4.01 -47.80 22.47
C PRO A 551 5.48 -47.91 22.95
N TYR A 552 6.34 -46.94 22.62
CA TYR A 552 7.62 -46.76 23.32
C TYR A 552 7.97 -45.30 23.61
N ILE A 553 8.52 -45.11 24.81
CA ILE A 553 8.78 -43.87 25.54
C ILE A 553 10.23 -43.40 25.34
N ALA A 554 10.37 -42.07 25.29
CA ALA A 554 11.46 -41.14 25.66
C ALA A 554 12.95 -41.58 25.68
N GLN A 555 13.82 -40.65 25.27
CA GLN A 555 14.93 -40.20 26.14
C GLN A 555 15.49 -38.82 25.74
N GLU A 556 15.55 -37.92 26.72
CA GLU A 556 16.32 -36.68 26.74
C GLU A 556 17.81 -36.98 27.01
N GLN A 557 18.73 -36.25 26.36
CA GLN A 557 20.05 -35.96 26.92
C GLN A 557 20.47 -34.50 26.64
N ARG A 558 21.03 -33.86 27.68
CA ARG A 558 21.36 -32.43 27.78
C ARG A 558 22.84 -32.13 27.46
N SER A 559 23.03 -31.16 26.54
CA SER A 559 24.00 -30.02 26.60
C SER A 559 25.52 -30.28 26.39
N PRO A 560 26.39 -29.26 26.16
CA PRO A 560 26.17 -27.87 25.69
C PRO A 560 27.16 -27.40 24.59
N ARG A 561 26.77 -26.43 23.75
CA ARG A 561 27.51 -25.19 23.37
C ARG A 561 26.97 -24.60 22.06
N GLY A 562 26.77 -23.28 22.10
CA GLY A 562 25.85 -22.55 21.23
C GLY A 562 26.25 -22.44 19.76
N ILE A 563 25.26 -22.67 18.91
CA ILE A 563 25.12 -22.06 17.59
C ILE A 563 23.62 -21.77 17.45
N GLU A 564 23.28 -20.50 17.24
CA GLU A 564 21.94 -20.07 16.84
C GLU A 564 21.55 -20.78 15.54
N TYR A 565 20.72 -21.81 15.62
CA TYR A 565 19.98 -22.34 14.48
C TYR A 565 18.59 -21.73 14.46
N SER A 566 18.36 -20.97 13.39
CA SER A 566 17.06 -20.54 12.91
C SER A 566 16.04 -21.68 13.00
N LYS A 567 14.90 -21.43 13.64
CA LYS A 567 13.73 -22.33 13.56
C LYS A 567 13.27 -22.41 12.11
N SER A 568 13.69 -23.45 11.39
CA SER A 568 12.94 -23.98 10.26
C SER A 568 11.69 -24.69 10.79
N SER A 569 10.64 -23.93 11.08
CA SER A 569 9.30 -24.52 11.10
C SER A 569 8.76 -24.45 9.67
N SER A 570 8.62 -25.61 9.04
CA SER A 570 7.83 -25.80 7.82
C SER A 570 6.37 -25.43 8.11
N GLY A 571 6.07 -24.12 8.08
CA GLY A 571 4.74 -23.58 8.32
C GLY A 571 3.96 -23.44 7.01
N CYS A 572 2.69 -23.83 7.01
CA CYS A 572 1.75 -23.52 5.94
C CYS A 572 1.77 -22.01 5.67
N ARG A 573 1.99 -21.59 4.42
CA ARG A 573 1.98 -20.18 4.01
C ARG A 573 0.77 -19.92 3.13
N VAL A 574 -0.06 -18.97 3.54
CA VAL A 574 -1.26 -18.55 2.81
C VAL A 574 -0.99 -17.22 2.14
N PHE A 575 -1.22 -17.15 0.84
CA PHE A 575 -1.12 -15.93 0.05
C PHE A 575 -2.51 -15.50 -0.38
N VAL A 576 -2.78 -14.20 -0.34
CA VAL A 576 -4.07 -13.61 -0.68
C VAL A 576 -3.89 -12.43 -1.64
N TRP A 577 -4.80 -12.32 -2.60
CA TRP A 577 -4.85 -11.25 -3.59
C TRP A 577 -6.30 -11.06 -4.06
N GLY A 578 -6.58 -9.98 -4.77
CA GLY A 578 -7.89 -9.63 -5.30
C GLY A 578 -8.58 -8.47 -4.58
N LEU A 579 -9.89 -8.33 -4.82
CA LEU A 579 -10.73 -7.30 -4.22
C LEU A 579 -10.91 -7.55 -2.72
N ASN A 580 -10.85 -6.49 -1.92
CA ASN A 580 -10.91 -6.49 -0.47
C ASN A 580 -11.72 -5.29 0.07
N ASP A 581 -12.70 -4.81 -0.70
CA ASP A 581 -13.57 -3.67 -0.36
C ASP A 581 -14.49 -3.91 0.85
N LYS A 582 -14.67 -5.18 1.23
CA LYS A 582 -15.43 -5.64 2.41
C LYS A 582 -14.57 -6.47 3.35
N ASP A 583 -13.25 -6.32 3.28
CA ASP A 583 -12.28 -7.05 4.10
C ASP A 583 -12.33 -8.58 3.94
N GLN A 584 -12.75 -9.06 2.77
CA GLN A 584 -12.88 -10.48 2.43
C GLN A 584 -11.54 -11.22 2.32
N LEU A 585 -10.38 -10.55 2.35
CA LEU A 585 -9.07 -11.19 2.34
C LEU A 585 -8.47 -11.45 3.73
N GLY A 586 -9.23 -11.23 4.81
CA GLY A 586 -8.83 -11.62 6.16
C GLY A 586 -7.66 -10.80 6.73
N ARG A 587 -7.92 -9.53 7.05
CA ARG A 587 -6.99 -8.52 7.61
C ARG A 587 -5.94 -7.92 6.66
N MET A 588 -6.06 -8.15 5.37
CA MET A 588 -5.24 -7.44 4.39
C MET A 588 -5.64 -5.97 4.32
N LYS A 589 -4.66 -5.08 4.15
CA LYS A 589 -4.90 -3.66 3.99
C LYS A 589 -5.12 -3.31 2.52
N GLY A 590 -6.00 -2.35 2.28
CA GLY A 590 -6.34 -1.87 0.94
C GLY A 590 -7.59 -2.56 0.37
N SER A 591 -8.29 -1.84 -0.49
CA SER A 591 -9.50 -2.35 -1.18
C SER A 591 -9.17 -3.34 -2.30
N LYS A 592 -7.90 -3.44 -2.71
CA LYS A 592 -7.40 -4.38 -3.71
C LYS A 592 -5.98 -4.77 -3.33
N VAL A 593 -5.68 -6.06 -3.41
CA VAL A 593 -4.35 -6.63 -3.26
C VAL A 593 -3.96 -7.18 -4.64
N LYS A 594 -3.14 -6.47 -5.40
CA LYS A 594 -2.89 -6.79 -6.82
C LYS A 594 -1.91 -7.94 -7.04
N LEU A 595 -1.08 -8.25 -6.05
CA LEU A 595 -0.09 -9.33 -6.09
C LEU A 595 -0.35 -10.29 -4.92
N PRO A 596 0.00 -11.58 -5.03
CA PRO A 596 -0.09 -12.52 -3.90
C PRO A 596 0.74 -12.01 -2.72
N VAL A 597 0.07 -11.62 -1.62
CA VAL A 597 0.74 -11.19 -0.38
C VAL A 597 0.51 -12.26 0.68
N GLN A 598 1.58 -12.63 1.38
CA GLN A 598 1.50 -13.59 2.48
C GLN A 598 0.66 -13.02 3.63
N SER A 599 -0.31 -13.79 4.10
CA SER A 599 -1.08 -13.51 5.32
C SER A 599 -0.62 -14.42 6.44
N ASP A 600 0.13 -13.87 7.40
CA ASP A 600 0.58 -14.62 8.57
C ASP A 600 -0.59 -15.11 9.43
N PHE A 601 -1.68 -14.34 9.49
CA PHE A 601 -2.87 -14.70 10.25
C PHE A 601 -3.58 -15.92 9.66
N LEU A 602 -3.79 -15.94 8.33
CA LEU A 602 -4.41 -17.09 7.68
C LEU A 602 -3.48 -18.31 7.68
N SER A 603 -2.17 -18.08 7.60
CA SER A 603 -1.14 -19.11 7.71
C SER A 603 -1.16 -19.83 9.06
N GLN A 604 -1.46 -19.11 10.15
CA GLN A 604 -1.62 -19.70 11.49
C GLN A 604 -2.83 -20.64 11.60
N LEU A 605 -3.86 -20.46 10.76
CA LEU A 605 -5.04 -21.32 10.76
C LEU A 605 -4.79 -22.70 10.13
N ARG A 606 -3.63 -22.90 9.48
CA ARG A 606 -3.25 -24.15 8.76
C ARG A 606 -4.42 -24.67 7.90
N PRO A 607 -4.84 -23.91 6.89
CA PRO A 607 -6.02 -24.26 6.11
C PRO A 607 -5.83 -25.58 5.36
N ILE A 608 -6.87 -26.42 5.36
CA ILE A 608 -6.97 -27.62 4.51
C ILE A 608 -7.90 -27.38 3.31
N HIS A 609 -8.77 -26.37 3.39
CA HIS A 609 -9.64 -25.96 2.30
C HIS A 609 -9.95 -24.47 2.40
N VAL A 610 -10.00 -23.79 1.26
CA VAL A 610 -10.29 -22.36 1.15
C VAL A 610 -11.34 -22.13 0.07
N ALA A 611 -12.27 -21.20 0.30
CA ALA A 611 -13.29 -20.86 -0.69
C ALA A 611 -13.61 -19.37 -0.67
N GLY A 612 -13.49 -18.71 -1.83
CA GLY A 612 -13.84 -17.30 -2.01
C GLY A 612 -15.21 -17.16 -2.69
N GLY A 613 -16.13 -16.43 -2.06
CA GLY A 613 -17.45 -16.09 -2.61
C GLY A 613 -17.56 -14.60 -2.96
N LEU A 614 -18.79 -14.14 -3.25
CA LEU A 614 -19.04 -12.71 -3.47
C LEU A 614 -18.75 -11.91 -2.20
N LYS A 615 -17.59 -11.24 -2.19
CA LYS A 615 -17.12 -10.41 -1.06
C LYS A 615 -17.07 -11.20 0.26
N SER A 616 -16.84 -12.52 0.20
CA SER A 616 -16.74 -13.41 1.36
C SER A 616 -15.59 -14.39 1.18
N LEU A 617 -15.00 -14.83 2.28
CA LEU A 617 -13.95 -15.84 2.33
C LEU A 617 -14.25 -16.82 3.45
N PHE A 618 -14.09 -18.10 3.13
CA PHE A 618 -14.23 -19.20 4.07
C PHE A 618 -12.97 -20.04 4.10
N ILE A 619 -12.60 -20.48 5.29
CA ILE A 619 -11.41 -21.27 5.55
C ILE A 619 -11.75 -22.41 6.48
N VAL A 620 -11.41 -23.63 6.08
CA VAL A 620 -11.44 -24.82 6.94
C VAL A 620 -10.04 -25.05 7.46
N SER A 621 -9.85 -25.00 8.78
CA SER A 621 -8.56 -25.31 9.42
C SER A 621 -8.29 -26.82 9.42
N GLN A 622 -7.03 -27.21 9.66
CA GLN A 622 -6.65 -28.61 9.86
C GLN A 622 -7.41 -29.31 10.99
N GLU A 623 -7.91 -28.55 11.97
CA GLU A 623 -8.76 -29.04 13.06
C GLU A 623 -10.24 -29.23 12.63
N GLY A 624 -10.57 -28.99 11.37
CA GLY A 624 -11.92 -29.08 10.82
C GLY A 624 -12.85 -27.96 11.30
N LYS A 625 -12.31 -26.82 11.78
CA LYS A 625 -13.12 -25.65 12.15
C LYS A 625 -13.28 -24.71 10.96
N LEU A 626 -14.49 -24.18 10.78
CA LEU A 626 -14.81 -23.25 9.70
C LEU A 626 -14.72 -21.80 10.18
N TYR A 627 -13.98 -20.97 9.44
CA TYR A 627 -13.83 -19.54 9.66
C TYR A 627 -14.37 -18.76 8.48
N ALA A 628 -14.92 -17.58 8.73
CA ALA A 628 -15.47 -16.68 7.71
C ALA A 628 -15.08 -15.21 7.94
N CYS A 629 -14.87 -14.47 6.86
CA CYS A 629 -14.75 -13.00 6.85
C CYS A 629 -15.28 -12.41 5.53
N GLY A 630 -15.54 -11.11 5.53
CA GLY A 630 -16.07 -10.37 4.39
C GLY A 630 -17.38 -9.65 4.71
N GLU A 631 -18.25 -9.55 3.70
CA GLU A 631 -19.56 -8.93 3.78
C GLU A 631 -20.58 -9.83 4.52
N GLY A 632 -21.30 -9.28 5.50
CA GLY A 632 -22.27 -10.02 6.31
C GLY A 632 -23.72 -10.00 5.81
N THR A 633 -24.03 -9.23 4.77
CA THR A 633 -25.41 -9.01 4.31
C THR A 633 -26.10 -10.33 3.92
N ASN A 634 -27.40 -10.43 4.23
CA ASN A 634 -28.23 -11.63 4.07
C ASN A 634 -27.71 -12.85 4.84
N GLY A 635 -26.91 -12.64 5.89
CA GLY A 635 -26.44 -13.73 6.75
C GLY A 635 -25.35 -14.59 6.12
N ARG A 636 -24.78 -14.19 4.98
CA ARG A 636 -23.92 -15.04 4.14
C ARG A 636 -22.67 -15.58 4.83
N LEU A 637 -22.19 -14.95 5.90
CA LEU A 637 -21.03 -15.43 6.68
C LEU A 637 -21.40 -16.51 7.72
N GLY A 638 -22.68 -16.72 8.02
CA GLY A 638 -23.13 -17.76 8.95
C GLY A 638 -22.83 -17.47 10.42
N LEU A 639 -22.51 -16.23 10.78
CA LEU A 639 -22.09 -15.82 12.13
C LEU A 639 -23.26 -15.47 13.07
N GLY A 640 -24.51 -15.59 12.60
CA GLY A 640 -25.71 -15.24 13.37
C GLY A 640 -25.98 -13.74 13.48
N HIS A 641 -25.41 -12.96 12.55
CA HIS A 641 -25.64 -11.53 12.39
C HIS A 641 -25.31 -11.10 10.96
N ASN A 642 -25.77 -9.90 10.56
CA ASN A 642 -25.57 -9.37 9.21
C ASN A 642 -24.40 -8.38 9.06
N ASN A 643 -23.59 -8.18 10.11
CA ASN A 643 -22.46 -7.25 10.09
C ASN A 643 -21.27 -7.80 9.30
N ASN A 644 -20.53 -6.91 8.64
CA ASN A 644 -19.27 -7.24 7.96
C ASN A 644 -18.19 -7.61 8.98
N VAL A 645 -17.26 -8.47 8.57
CA VAL A 645 -16.23 -9.02 9.45
C VAL A 645 -14.88 -8.98 8.73
N CYS A 646 -13.93 -8.23 9.28
CA CYS A 646 -12.64 -7.97 8.65
C CYS A 646 -11.51 -8.93 9.01
N PHE A 647 -11.78 -9.92 9.87
CA PHE A 647 -10.84 -10.97 10.25
C PHE A 647 -11.57 -12.31 10.32
N SER A 648 -10.93 -13.40 9.90
CA SER A 648 -11.58 -14.72 9.87
C SER A 648 -12.05 -15.11 11.27
N ARG A 649 -13.38 -15.16 11.45
CA ARG A 649 -14.04 -15.57 12.70
C ARG A 649 -14.55 -16.98 12.56
N GLN A 650 -14.31 -17.79 13.58
CA GLN A 650 -14.88 -19.13 13.63
C GLN A 650 -16.40 -19.05 13.64
N ILE A 651 -17.06 -19.91 12.86
CA ILE A 651 -18.52 -20.05 12.86
C ILE A 651 -18.93 -20.93 14.06
N PRO A 652 -19.53 -20.34 15.12
CA PRO A 652 -19.75 -21.06 16.38
C PRO A 652 -20.78 -22.18 16.25
N PHE A 653 -21.77 -22.02 15.36
CA PHE A 653 -22.86 -22.98 15.16
C PHE A 653 -22.41 -24.32 14.54
N LEU A 654 -21.23 -24.34 13.92
CA LEU A 654 -20.62 -25.54 13.34
C LEU A 654 -19.46 -26.07 14.18
N SER A 655 -19.18 -25.48 15.35
CA SER A 655 -18.02 -25.84 16.19
C SER A 655 -18.02 -27.28 16.68
N GLN A 656 -19.19 -27.91 16.82
CA GLN A 656 -19.34 -29.31 17.21
C GLN A 656 -19.08 -30.32 16.08
N TYR A 657 -19.02 -29.85 14.83
CA TYR A 657 -18.79 -30.69 13.66
C TYR A 657 -17.36 -30.53 13.14
N VAL A 658 -16.85 -31.58 12.49
CA VAL A 658 -15.59 -31.53 11.74
C VAL A 658 -15.96 -31.23 10.29
N ILE A 659 -15.67 -30.00 9.84
CA ILE A 659 -15.96 -29.55 8.48
C ILE A 659 -14.86 -30.06 7.55
N LYS A 660 -15.27 -30.68 6.44
CA LYS A 660 -14.39 -31.20 5.40
C LYS A 660 -14.26 -30.20 4.24
N LYS A 661 -15.38 -29.63 3.80
CA LYS A 661 -15.44 -28.74 2.64
C LYS A 661 -16.47 -27.64 2.85
N VAL A 662 -16.22 -26.47 2.26
CA VAL A 662 -17.21 -25.41 2.10
C VAL A 662 -17.31 -25.04 0.63
N ALA A 663 -18.52 -24.85 0.13
CA ALA A 663 -18.80 -24.41 -1.24
C ALA A 663 -19.48 -23.04 -1.22
N VAL A 664 -18.99 -22.15 -2.07
CA VAL A 664 -19.51 -20.79 -2.31
C VAL A 664 -19.27 -20.44 -3.77
N HIS A 665 -20.03 -19.47 -4.29
CA HIS A 665 -19.92 -19.00 -5.66
C HIS A 665 -19.63 -17.49 -5.70
N SER A 666 -18.81 -17.03 -6.65
CA SER A 666 -18.40 -15.62 -6.79
C SER A 666 -19.55 -14.67 -7.15
N GLY A 667 -20.60 -15.18 -7.78
CA GLY A 667 -21.88 -14.47 -8.02
C GLY A 667 -22.99 -14.82 -7.02
N GLY A 668 -22.73 -15.72 -6.06
CA GLY A 668 -23.71 -16.20 -5.09
C GLY A 668 -23.58 -15.52 -3.72
N LYS A 669 -24.68 -15.52 -2.96
CA LYS A 669 -24.74 -14.98 -1.58
C LYS A 669 -25.16 -16.04 -0.55
N HIS A 670 -24.96 -17.32 -0.88
CA HIS A 670 -25.21 -18.44 0.01
C HIS A 670 -23.95 -19.32 0.09
N ALA A 671 -23.90 -20.17 1.10
CA ALA A 671 -22.82 -21.11 1.32
C ALA A 671 -23.34 -22.46 1.75
N LEU A 672 -22.62 -23.51 1.38
CA LEU A 672 -22.82 -24.88 1.85
C LEU A 672 -21.58 -25.36 2.61
N ALA A 673 -21.77 -26.08 3.71
CA ALA A 673 -20.70 -26.81 4.38
C ALA A 673 -20.99 -28.30 4.41
N LEU A 674 -19.96 -29.08 4.13
CA LEU A 674 -19.96 -30.54 4.20
C LEU A 674 -19.10 -30.97 5.38
N THR A 675 -19.68 -31.75 6.29
CA THR A 675 -18.96 -32.36 7.40
C THR A 675 -18.24 -33.64 6.97
N LEU A 676 -17.28 -34.09 7.77
CA LEU A 676 -16.56 -35.34 7.54
C LEU A 676 -17.47 -36.58 7.59
N ASP A 677 -18.53 -36.54 8.41
CA ASP A 677 -19.56 -37.59 8.49
C ASP A 677 -20.63 -37.50 7.38
N GLY A 678 -20.49 -36.56 6.44
CA GLY A 678 -21.33 -36.48 5.23
C GLY A 678 -22.65 -35.74 5.39
N LYS A 679 -22.80 -34.88 6.42
CA LYS A 679 -23.94 -33.99 6.62
C LYS A 679 -23.71 -32.67 5.89
N VAL A 680 -24.79 -32.07 5.41
CA VAL A 680 -24.75 -30.79 4.67
C VAL A 680 -25.52 -29.71 5.41
N PHE A 681 -24.89 -28.54 5.53
CA PHE A 681 -25.45 -27.34 6.11
C PHE A 681 -25.49 -26.23 5.07
N SER A 682 -26.50 -25.37 5.14
CA SER A 682 -26.71 -24.23 4.25
C SER A 682 -27.06 -22.97 5.03
N TRP A 683 -26.60 -21.81 4.55
CA TRP A 683 -26.96 -20.49 5.06
C TRP A 683 -26.71 -19.39 4.03
N GLY A 684 -27.14 -18.17 4.35
CA GLY A 684 -27.07 -16.98 3.51
C GLY A 684 -28.42 -16.63 2.87
N GLU A 685 -28.37 -16.13 1.65
CA GLU A 685 -29.56 -15.74 0.89
C GLU A 685 -30.40 -16.96 0.45
N GLY A 686 -31.69 -16.94 0.77
CA GLY A 686 -32.67 -18.00 0.56
C GLY A 686 -33.44 -17.93 -0.75
N ASP A 687 -33.28 -16.86 -1.52
CA ASP A 687 -33.97 -16.65 -2.79
C ASP A 687 -33.86 -17.89 -3.70
N ASP A 688 -34.92 -18.15 -4.45
CA ASP A 688 -35.06 -19.30 -5.36
C ASP A 688 -34.99 -20.67 -4.68
N GLY A 689 -34.95 -20.73 -3.34
CA GLY A 689 -34.88 -21.98 -2.58
C GLY A 689 -33.50 -22.65 -2.60
N LYS A 690 -32.44 -21.91 -2.97
CA LYS A 690 -31.06 -22.42 -3.06
C LYS A 690 -30.47 -22.95 -1.75
N LEU A 691 -31.13 -22.71 -0.61
CA LEU A 691 -30.76 -23.32 0.69
C LEU A 691 -31.37 -24.71 0.92
N GLY A 692 -32.34 -25.16 0.12
CA GLY A 692 -32.85 -26.54 0.18
C GLY A 692 -33.74 -26.89 1.37
N HIS A 693 -34.22 -25.90 2.14
CA HIS A 693 -35.08 -26.10 3.31
C HIS A 693 -36.58 -26.13 3.00
N GLY A 694 -36.98 -26.10 1.72
CA GLY A 694 -38.38 -26.08 1.31
C GLY A 694 -39.06 -24.71 1.39
N ASN A 695 -38.30 -23.64 1.56
CA ASN A 695 -38.77 -22.26 1.58
C ASN A 695 -37.70 -21.33 0.99
N ARG A 696 -38.01 -20.03 0.89
CA ARG A 696 -37.12 -18.99 0.34
C ARG A 696 -36.55 -18.06 1.42
N LEU A 697 -36.47 -18.50 2.67
CA LEU A 697 -36.04 -17.66 3.79
C LEU A 697 -34.52 -17.54 3.87
N ASN A 698 -34.03 -16.33 4.11
CA ASN A 698 -32.61 -16.11 4.43
C ASN A 698 -32.26 -16.72 5.79
N LEU A 699 -31.06 -17.28 5.90
CA LEU A 699 -30.55 -17.84 7.16
C LEU A 699 -29.21 -17.20 7.50
N ASP A 700 -29.13 -16.59 8.68
CA ASP A 700 -27.91 -15.99 9.22
C ASP A 700 -27.02 -16.98 9.98
N LYS A 701 -27.51 -18.21 10.17
CA LYS A 701 -26.83 -19.31 10.86
C LYS A 701 -26.91 -20.58 10.00
N PRO A 702 -25.83 -21.38 9.94
CA PRO A 702 -25.84 -22.69 9.29
C PRO A 702 -26.97 -23.57 9.83
N LYS A 703 -27.81 -24.07 8.93
CA LYS A 703 -28.87 -25.04 9.23
C LYS A 703 -28.67 -26.30 8.41
N MET A 704 -28.89 -27.46 9.03
CA MET A 704 -28.77 -28.74 8.34
C MET A 704 -29.89 -28.91 7.31
N ILE A 705 -29.57 -29.45 6.13
CA ILE A 705 -30.54 -29.77 5.10
C ILE A 705 -31.17 -31.14 5.41
N GLU A 706 -32.32 -31.14 6.08
CA GLU A 706 -33.00 -32.37 6.52
C GLU A 706 -33.29 -33.35 5.37
N ALA A 707 -33.53 -32.85 4.15
CA ALA A 707 -33.78 -33.68 2.97
C ALA A 707 -32.57 -34.56 2.57
N LEU A 708 -31.35 -34.19 2.98
CA LEU A 708 -30.12 -34.96 2.73
C LEU A 708 -29.64 -35.73 3.96
N ARG A 709 -30.34 -35.65 5.10
CA ARG A 709 -29.89 -36.23 6.38
C ARG A 709 -29.68 -37.74 6.33
N SER A 710 -30.51 -38.45 5.57
CA SER A 710 -30.42 -39.91 5.39
C SER A 710 -29.40 -40.32 4.31
N LYS A 711 -28.77 -39.36 3.62
CA LYS A 711 -27.81 -39.61 2.55
C LYS A 711 -26.40 -39.27 3.02
N ARG A 712 -25.43 -40.13 2.72
CA ARG A 712 -24.02 -39.85 3.01
C ARG A 712 -23.40 -39.03 1.88
N ILE A 713 -23.36 -37.71 2.06
CA ILE A 713 -22.84 -36.79 1.05
C ILE A 713 -21.31 -36.86 1.01
N ARG A 714 -20.75 -36.97 -0.19
CA ARG A 714 -19.30 -37.01 -0.43
C ARG A 714 -18.77 -35.67 -0.92
N ASP A 715 -19.55 -34.96 -1.70
CA ASP A 715 -19.17 -33.66 -2.26
C ASP A 715 -20.35 -32.69 -2.42
N ILE A 716 -20.05 -31.39 -2.46
CA ILE A 716 -21.01 -30.27 -2.59
C ILE A 716 -20.50 -29.20 -3.54
N ALA A 717 -21.42 -28.50 -4.22
CA ALA A 717 -21.14 -27.34 -5.07
C ALA A 717 -22.24 -26.28 -4.97
N CYS A 718 -21.85 -25.02 -5.20
CA CYS A 718 -22.75 -23.87 -5.24
C CYS A 718 -22.63 -23.15 -6.58
N GLY A 719 -23.77 -22.82 -7.19
CA GLY A 719 -23.89 -21.80 -8.23
C GLY A 719 -24.27 -20.45 -7.61
N SER A 720 -24.64 -19.47 -8.42
CA SER A 720 -25.17 -18.20 -7.87
C SER A 720 -26.59 -18.36 -7.29
N SER A 721 -27.40 -19.21 -7.92
CA SER A 721 -28.85 -19.32 -7.69
C SER A 721 -29.33 -20.75 -7.45
N HIS A 722 -28.42 -21.74 -7.48
CA HIS A 722 -28.71 -23.14 -7.22
C HIS A 722 -27.54 -23.82 -6.48
N SER A 723 -27.77 -25.04 -6.04
CA SER A 723 -26.86 -25.85 -5.25
C SER A 723 -26.91 -27.31 -5.70
N ALA A 724 -25.81 -28.03 -5.50
CA ALA A 724 -25.70 -29.44 -5.82
C ALA A 724 -24.96 -30.23 -4.74
N ALA A 725 -25.31 -31.50 -4.61
CA ALA A 725 -24.65 -32.46 -3.72
C ALA A 725 -24.51 -33.83 -4.39
N ILE A 726 -23.38 -34.48 -4.16
CA ILE A 726 -23.08 -35.82 -4.67
C ILE A 726 -23.02 -36.78 -3.48
N THR A 727 -23.79 -37.85 -3.53
CA THR A 727 -23.75 -38.91 -2.50
C THR A 727 -22.49 -39.77 -2.65
N SER A 728 -22.16 -40.56 -1.64
CA SER A 728 -21.04 -41.50 -1.70
C SER A 728 -21.22 -42.60 -2.75
N SER A 729 -22.46 -42.90 -3.12
CA SER A 729 -22.83 -43.79 -4.24
C SER A 729 -22.75 -43.11 -5.62
N GLY A 730 -22.48 -41.80 -5.68
CA GLY A 730 -22.40 -41.04 -6.93
C GLY A 730 -23.73 -40.53 -7.47
N GLU A 731 -24.78 -40.50 -6.65
CA GLU A 731 -26.06 -39.88 -7.03
C GLU A 731 -25.94 -38.35 -6.96
N LEU A 732 -26.39 -37.66 -8.01
CA LEU A 732 -26.42 -36.20 -8.06
C LEU A 732 -27.79 -35.66 -7.62
N TYR A 733 -27.77 -34.72 -6.68
CA TYR A 733 -28.93 -33.95 -6.23
C TYR A 733 -28.72 -32.47 -6.54
N THR A 734 -29.74 -31.81 -7.10
CA THR A 734 -29.73 -30.37 -7.42
C THR A 734 -30.98 -29.67 -6.89
N TRP A 735 -30.84 -28.41 -6.48
CA TRP A 735 -31.96 -27.56 -6.02
C TRP A 735 -31.65 -26.07 -6.14
N GLY A 736 -32.69 -25.23 -6.09
CA GLY A 736 -32.63 -23.79 -6.33
C GLY A 736 -33.42 -23.39 -7.58
N LEU A 737 -33.00 -22.31 -8.23
CA LEU A 737 -33.63 -21.80 -9.46
C LEU A 737 -33.57 -22.84 -10.59
N GLY A 738 -34.73 -23.15 -11.17
CA GLY A 738 -34.86 -24.16 -12.23
C GLY A 738 -34.88 -23.62 -13.66
N GLU A 739 -34.83 -22.29 -13.85
CA GLU A 739 -34.90 -21.67 -15.17
C GLU A 739 -33.83 -22.20 -16.13
N TYR A 740 -34.16 -22.26 -17.42
CA TYR A 740 -33.30 -22.76 -18.50
C TYR A 740 -32.82 -24.22 -18.32
N GLY A 741 -33.50 -25.02 -17.49
CA GLY A 741 -33.14 -26.41 -17.23
C GLY A 741 -31.86 -26.59 -16.41
N GLY A 742 -31.34 -25.54 -15.76
CA GLY A 742 -30.05 -25.53 -15.08
C GLY A 742 -29.89 -26.54 -13.93
N LEU A 743 -30.97 -27.19 -13.50
CA LEU A 743 -30.95 -28.24 -12.48
C LEU A 743 -30.83 -29.67 -13.06
N GLY A 744 -30.97 -29.85 -14.37
CA GLY A 744 -30.88 -31.16 -15.03
C GLY A 744 -32.13 -32.06 -14.87
N HIS A 745 -33.27 -31.51 -14.44
CA HIS A 745 -34.51 -32.30 -14.25
C HIS A 745 -35.35 -32.49 -15.51
N GLY A 746 -34.92 -31.93 -16.64
CA GLY A 746 -35.68 -31.95 -17.90
C GLY A 746 -36.88 -30.98 -17.92
N ASP A 747 -36.94 -30.06 -16.96
CA ASP A 747 -37.97 -29.05 -16.80
C ASP A 747 -37.37 -27.71 -16.32
N ASN A 748 -38.16 -26.64 -16.34
CA ASN A 748 -37.76 -25.31 -15.85
C ASN A 748 -38.21 -25.06 -14.39
N VAL A 749 -38.49 -26.11 -13.61
CA VAL A 749 -39.18 -25.97 -12.31
C VAL A 749 -38.16 -25.79 -11.20
N THR A 750 -38.23 -24.62 -10.55
CA THR A 750 -37.49 -24.30 -9.32
C THR A 750 -37.75 -25.33 -8.22
N GLN A 751 -36.68 -25.89 -7.67
CA GLN A 751 -36.73 -26.92 -6.63
C GLN A 751 -36.34 -26.32 -5.28
N LEU A 752 -37.27 -26.25 -4.34
CA LEU A 752 -37.01 -25.69 -3.00
C LEU A 752 -36.34 -26.70 -2.05
N LYS A 753 -36.22 -27.96 -2.46
CA LYS A 753 -35.55 -29.05 -1.73
C LYS A 753 -34.66 -29.83 -2.71
N PRO A 754 -33.55 -30.44 -2.24
CA PRO A 754 -32.75 -31.36 -3.04
C PRO A 754 -33.57 -32.40 -3.78
N LYS A 755 -33.47 -32.44 -5.11
CA LYS A 755 -34.12 -33.42 -5.99
C LYS A 755 -33.04 -34.17 -6.77
N GLN A 756 -33.18 -35.49 -6.88
CA GLN A 756 -32.23 -36.34 -7.61
C GLN A 756 -32.38 -36.12 -9.11
N VAL A 757 -31.24 -35.96 -9.80
CA VAL A 757 -31.19 -35.81 -11.26
C VAL A 757 -31.37 -37.19 -11.90
N LYS A 758 -32.59 -37.49 -12.35
CA LYS A 758 -32.94 -38.83 -12.88
C LYS A 758 -32.19 -39.20 -14.16
N GLY A 759 -31.84 -38.22 -14.99
CA GLY A 759 -31.12 -38.44 -16.25
C GLY A 759 -29.71 -39.02 -16.07
N LEU A 760 -29.15 -38.97 -14.86
CA LEU A 760 -27.82 -39.50 -14.53
C LEU A 760 -27.87 -40.81 -13.73
N ILE A 761 -29.07 -41.41 -13.57
CA ILE A 761 -29.19 -42.72 -12.94
C ILE A 761 -28.45 -43.75 -13.78
N GLY A 762 -27.56 -44.51 -13.15
CA GLY A 762 -26.69 -45.49 -13.83
C GLY A 762 -25.26 -45.00 -14.04
N HIS A 763 -25.02 -43.69 -13.98
CA HIS A 763 -23.67 -43.12 -14.01
C HIS A 763 -23.24 -42.66 -12.62
N ARG A 764 -22.05 -43.06 -12.19
CA ARG A 764 -21.52 -42.69 -10.88
C ARG A 764 -20.81 -41.33 -10.97
N VAL A 765 -21.49 -40.28 -10.53
CA VAL A 765 -20.98 -38.90 -10.59
C VAL A 765 -19.87 -38.70 -9.55
N ILE A 766 -18.71 -38.20 -9.98
CA ILE A 766 -17.55 -37.91 -9.13
C ILE A 766 -17.31 -36.41 -8.92
N GLN A 767 -17.81 -35.55 -9.79
CA GLN A 767 -17.62 -34.12 -9.67
C GLN A 767 -18.78 -33.37 -10.32
N VAL A 768 -19.14 -32.22 -9.74
CA VAL A 768 -20.16 -31.32 -10.28
C VAL A 768 -19.64 -29.88 -10.23
N ALA A 769 -19.90 -29.12 -11.28
CA ALA A 769 -19.62 -27.69 -11.37
C ALA A 769 -20.90 -26.92 -11.64
N CYS A 770 -21.16 -25.89 -10.84
CA CYS A 770 -22.38 -25.08 -10.89
C CYS A 770 -22.03 -23.66 -11.35
N GLY A 771 -22.72 -23.16 -12.38
CA GLY A 771 -22.49 -21.84 -12.96
C GLY A 771 -23.22 -20.66 -12.27
N SER A 772 -23.13 -19.49 -12.92
CA SER A 772 -23.77 -18.25 -12.51
C SER A 772 -25.07 -17.98 -13.28
N ARG A 773 -26.12 -17.56 -12.58
CA ARG A 773 -27.47 -17.16 -13.04
C ARG A 773 -28.05 -18.11 -14.08
N ASP A 774 -27.80 -17.81 -15.35
CA ASP A 774 -28.35 -18.49 -16.53
C ASP A 774 -27.41 -19.59 -17.07
N ALA A 775 -26.35 -19.91 -16.33
CA ALA A 775 -25.32 -20.87 -16.74
C ALA A 775 -25.63 -22.33 -16.33
N GLN A 776 -25.04 -23.26 -17.08
CA GLN A 776 -25.23 -24.71 -16.93
C GLN A 776 -24.68 -25.33 -15.63
N THR A 777 -25.18 -26.54 -15.32
CA THR A 777 -24.60 -27.45 -14.34
C THR A 777 -23.91 -28.59 -15.09
N LEU A 778 -22.61 -28.78 -14.86
CA LEU A 778 -21.83 -29.85 -15.47
C LEU A 778 -21.56 -30.97 -14.45
N ALA A 779 -21.68 -32.22 -14.87
CA ALA A 779 -21.36 -33.39 -14.04
C ALA A 779 -20.37 -34.31 -14.76
N LEU A 780 -19.36 -34.81 -14.02
CA LEU A 780 -18.35 -35.76 -14.49
C LEU A 780 -18.59 -37.11 -13.79
N SER A 781 -18.66 -38.20 -14.55
CA SER A 781 -18.68 -39.57 -14.02
C SER A 781 -17.27 -40.13 -13.80
N ASP A 782 -17.16 -41.22 -13.03
CA ASP A 782 -15.91 -41.99 -12.90
C ASP A 782 -15.45 -42.66 -14.20
N GLU A 783 -16.37 -42.88 -15.14
CA GLU A 783 -16.08 -43.34 -16.50
C GLU A 783 -15.48 -42.24 -17.40
N GLY A 784 -15.39 -41.00 -16.91
CA GLY A 784 -14.89 -39.86 -17.69
C GLY A 784 -15.93 -39.19 -18.60
N LEU A 785 -17.21 -39.53 -18.48
CA LEU A 785 -18.30 -38.90 -19.24
C LEU A 785 -18.66 -37.55 -18.60
N VAL A 786 -18.84 -36.54 -19.45
CA VAL A 786 -19.27 -35.19 -19.04
C VAL A 786 -20.69 -34.94 -19.51
N PHE A 787 -21.56 -34.58 -18.58
CA PHE A 787 -22.96 -34.24 -18.79
C PHE A 787 -23.15 -32.74 -18.55
N SER A 788 -23.91 -32.04 -19.40
CA SER A 788 -24.18 -30.59 -19.33
C SER A 788 -25.66 -30.26 -19.40
#